data_AF-A0A1B0FMU9-F1
#
_entry.id   AF-A0A1B0FMU9-F1
#
_cell.length_a   1.000
_cell.length_b   1.000
_cell.length_c   1.000
_cell.angle_alpha   90.00
_cell.angle_beta   90.00
_cell.angle_gamma   90.00
#
_symmetry.space_group_name_H-M   'P 1'
#
loop_
_entity.id
_entity.type
_entity.pdbx_description
1 polymer ?
#
loop_
_entity_poly.entity_id
_entity_poly.type
_entity_poly.pdbx_seq_one_letter_code
_entity_poly.pdbx_strand_id
1 'polypeptide(L)'
;MPTINQLIRKGRLGLTHKKKVPALGESNRQRRGVCTKVYTTTPRKPNSALRKVARVKISGYGEMTAYIPGEGHNLQEHSVVLIRGGRVKDLPGVRYHIIRGALDLRAEKKIGEGGLSIFETAVGNVTPSIEVRSRPIGGATYQVPVEVRQDRAVSLALRWIAKATSAARKKSGKTTVDCLQSEILDAYNKRGGIMAHIDAGKTTTTEHILFYTGKQNRIGEVHDGAASMDWMEQEKERGITITPAATTCFWNDHRVNIIDTPGHVDFTIEVERSLRVLDGAVAVFDGVAGVEPQSETVWRQADIYSVPRICFVNKMDRIGANFYRCVDMIKTKLGAAPLVIHLPIGSAKDFKGIIDLISMKAIIWQEETLGAKFSYEDIPSDLLDKAQEYRNLLLDAAAEMDDEAMNTYFESNDLPVDLLKKCVRNGTIKGKFVPMLCGSAFKNKGVQPLLDGVVDFLPSPIDVDVIVGIGPKDSEKKIEVKPSEKEKFVALAFKVMTDKFVGSLTFIRIYSGKLKSKSTVSNALKNETEGIGRMLLMHANNREDITEARAGDIVALVGLKKTTTGDTLCSVDFPILLERMEFPEPVTEIAVEPKSTSGQEKLGIALNRLVAEDPSLRMSVNAESGQTILKGMDELHLEIIVDRMKREFNVEANVGAPQVAYRETITKSVEIDYIHKKQSGGAGQFAKVKIKFEPLEPGSGFQFESKIVGGAIPKEYIPGVENGLELIKEGGIISGLPLIDFKATLLDGAFHEVDCSPLAFELVAKGAFKEMANKAGPKMLEPIMKVEIITPEEYMGDVMGDINSRRGNVADMLDLGNNSKIITASVPLANMFGYINVLRSMSQGRAQYTVVEAFGKPHVNVGTIGHVDHGKTTLTAAIKKHYGNFVAYDQIDKAPEERKRGITVPTAHVEYQTEKRHYAHVDCPGHADYVKNMIVVAAQMDAAILVVSGVDGPMPQTREHILLAKQVGVGYIVVYINKADVADADMIDLVEMEVRELLSKYGFPGDEVPVVVGSALKALEDDSSEYGKKSTDKLMEKLDEYVAVPPRPVD
;
A
#
# COMPACT_ATOMS: atom_id res chain seq x y z
N MET A 1 21.31 99.89 12.37
CA MET A 1 20.50 99.52 11.19
C MET A 1 21.30 98.51 10.36
N PRO A 2 20.76 97.32 10.04
CA PRO A 2 21.44 96.40 9.14
C PRO A 2 21.64 97.06 7.77
N THR A 3 22.84 96.91 7.22
CA THR A 3 23.35 97.62 6.05
C THR A 3 22.81 97.03 4.74
N ILE A 4 22.81 97.82 3.66
CA ILE A 4 22.35 97.44 2.30
C ILE A 4 22.91 96.09 1.82
N ASN A 5 24.11 95.70 2.25
CA ASN A 5 24.72 94.41 1.91
C ASN A 5 24.03 93.19 2.55
N GLN A 6 23.25 93.38 3.62
CA GLN A 6 22.43 92.32 4.24
C GLN A 6 21.06 92.16 3.56
N LEU A 7 20.66 93.09 2.68
CA LEU A 7 19.39 93.08 1.95
C LEU A 7 19.51 92.59 0.49
N ILE A 8 20.73 92.37 -0.03
CA ILE A 8 20.95 91.88 -1.40
C ILE A 8 21.29 90.38 -1.35
N ARG A 9 20.29 89.52 -1.57
CA ARG A 9 20.48 88.10 -1.92
C ARG A 9 21.14 88.03 -3.31
N LYS A 10 22.47 88.05 -3.38
CA LYS A 10 23.17 87.54 -4.57
C LYS A 10 23.01 86.01 -4.59
N GLY A 11 22.36 85.50 -5.63
CA GLY A 11 22.16 84.07 -5.84
C GLY A 11 23.49 83.32 -5.83
N ARG A 12 23.57 82.22 -5.07
CA ARG A 12 24.71 81.30 -5.14
C ARG A 12 24.69 80.63 -6.52
N LEU A 13 25.78 80.78 -7.28
CA LEU A 13 26.04 79.93 -8.43
C LEU A 13 26.08 78.47 -7.96
N GLY A 14 25.33 77.60 -8.64
CA GLY A 14 25.25 76.18 -8.30
C GLY A 14 26.62 75.51 -8.39
N LEU A 15 26.93 74.68 -7.40
CA LEU A 15 28.10 73.78 -7.42
C LEU A 15 28.06 72.90 -8.68
N THR A 16 29.08 72.97 -9.53
CA THR A 16 29.28 72.03 -10.63
C THR A 16 29.70 70.67 -10.06
N HIS A 17 28.76 69.75 -9.91
CA HIS A 17 29.07 68.38 -9.50
C HIS A 17 29.81 67.64 -10.62
N LYS A 18 31.00 67.08 -10.32
CA LYS A 18 31.65 66.08 -11.20
C LYS A 18 30.69 64.90 -11.40
N LYS A 19 30.29 64.64 -12.65
CA LYS A 19 29.39 63.54 -13.00
C LYS A 19 29.99 62.20 -12.54
N LYS A 20 29.31 61.51 -11.61
CA LYS A 20 29.77 60.20 -11.09
C LYS A 20 29.82 59.12 -12.18
N VAL A 21 28.99 59.26 -13.22
CA VAL A 21 28.80 58.26 -14.29
C VAL A 21 28.67 58.98 -15.65
N PRO A 22 29.79 59.43 -16.25
CA PRO A 22 29.75 60.32 -17.42
C PRO A 22 29.09 59.70 -18.66
N ALA A 23 29.08 58.36 -18.78
CA ALA A 23 28.57 57.67 -19.96
C ALA A 23 27.06 57.37 -19.95
N LEU A 24 26.30 57.73 -18.90
CA LEU A 24 24.85 57.47 -18.83
C LEU A 24 23.97 58.73 -18.96
N GLY A 25 24.53 59.95 -18.90
CA GLY A 25 23.73 61.20 -18.91
C GLY A 25 22.88 61.38 -17.64
N GLU A 26 22.23 62.54 -17.48
CA GLU A 26 21.44 62.87 -16.27
C GLU A 26 20.04 62.22 -16.25
N SER A 27 19.53 61.78 -17.41
CA SER A 27 18.16 61.26 -17.55
C SER A 27 18.04 59.73 -17.71
N ASN A 28 19.13 58.99 -17.94
CA ASN A 28 19.06 57.54 -18.16
C ASN A 28 19.69 56.74 -17.02
N ARG A 29 18.89 55.89 -16.36
CA ARG A 29 19.38 54.98 -15.30
C ARG A 29 20.22 53.81 -15.83
N GLN A 30 20.10 53.46 -17.12
CA GLN A 30 20.73 52.29 -17.75
C GLN A 30 21.06 52.57 -19.23
N ARG A 31 22.10 51.94 -19.79
CA ARG A 31 22.37 51.95 -21.25
C ARG A 31 22.84 50.60 -21.77
N ARG A 32 22.53 50.35 -23.04
CA ARG A 32 22.99 49.19 -23.80
C ARG A 32 24.40 49.43 -24.35
N GLY A 33 25.25 48.42 -24.27
CA GLY A 33 26.57 48.40 -24.90
C GLY A 33 26.94 47.00 -25.36
N VAL A 34 28.07 46.86 -26.02
CA VAL A 34 28.59 45.56 -26.51
C VAL A 34 29.86 45.24 -25.75
N CYS A 35 29.94 44.04 -25.16
CA CYS A 35 31.16 43.55 -24.53
C CYS A 35 32.26 43.43 -25.57
N THR A 36 33.42 44.05 -25.35
CA THR A 36 34.58 43.92 -26.24
C THR A 36 35.66 43.03 -25.65
N LYS A 37 35.66 42.82 -24.33
CA LYS A 37 36.57 41.89 -23.65
C LYS A 37 36.02 41.47 -22.30
N VAL A 38 36.13 40.21 -21.92
CA VAL A 38 35.76 39.70 -20.59
C VAL A 38 37.01 39.14 -19.88
N TYR A 39 37.26 39.55 -18.64
CA TYR A 39 38.47 39.15 -17.90
C TYR A 39 38.26 39.23 -16.39
N THR A 40 39.16 38.63 -15.61
CA THR A 40 39.16 38.70 -14.14
C THR A 40 40.15 39.74 -13.63
N THR A 41 39.83 40.40 -12.52
CA THR A 41 40.70 41.39 -11.88
C THR A 41 40.77 41.15 -10.36
N THR A 42 41.93 41.41 -9.78
CA THR A 42 42.16 41.27 -8.33
C THR A 42 41.48 42.43 -7.58
N PRO A 43 40.67 42.14 -6.54
CA PRO A 43 40.06 43.17 -5.72
C PRO A 43 41.07 43.87 -4.80
N ARG A 44 40.70 45.04 -4.26
CA ARG A 44 41.57 45.83 -3.37
C ARG A 44 41.91 45.13 -2.04
N LYS A 45 41.10 44.16 -1.61
CA LYS A 45 41.36 43.38 -0.39
C LYS A 45 42.23 42.15 -0.73
N PRO A 46 43.40 41.97 -0.10
CA PRO A 46 44.40 40.98 -0.51
C PRO A 46 43.96 39.50 -0.44
N ASN A 47 42.87 39.18 0.28
CA ASN A 47 42.37 37.80 0.44
C ASN A 47 40.96 37.56 -0.16
N SER A 48 40.48 38.44 -1.05
CA SER A 48 39.16 38.28 -1.69
C SER A 48 39.28 37.59 -3.05
N ALA A 49 38.32 36.71 -3.38
CA ALA A 49 38.25 36.01 -4.66
C ALA A 49 38.31 36.97 -5.88
N LEU A 50 38.95 36.52 -6.98
CA LEU A 50 39.02 37.27 -8.23
C LEU A 50 37.63 37.68 -8.73
N ARG A 51 37.52 38.90 -9.26
CA ARG A 51 36.24 39.46 -9.74
C ARG A 51 36.20 39.47 -11.26
N LYS A 52 35.13 38.98 -11.85
CA LYS A 52 34.89 39.07 -13.30
C LYS A 52 34.44 40.48 -13.68
N VAL A 53 35.05 41.03 -14.71
CA VAL A 53 34.75 42.35 -15.29
C VAL A 53 34.72 42.25 -16.81
N ALA A 54 34.02 43.16 -17.47
CA ALA A 54 34.02 43.26 -18.92
C ALA A 54 34.27 44.71 -19.37
N ARG A 55 34.98 44.88 -20.49
CA ARG A 55 34.98 46.13 -21.25
C ARG A 55 33.73 46.16 -22.12
N VAL A 56 33.00 47.28 -22.08
CA VAL A 56 31.74 47.48 -22.77
C VAL A 56 31.83 48.76 -23.60
N LYS A 57 31.62 48.64 -24.90
CA LYS A 57 31.53 49.76 -25.84
C LYS A 57 30.08 50.25 -25.91
N ILE A 58 29.84 51.53 -25.63
CA ILE A 58 28.50 52.13 -25.75
C ILE A 58 28.47 53.02 -26.98
N SER A 59 27.35 53.03 -27.69
CA SER A 59 27.20 53.91 -28.84
C SER A 59 27.29 55.38 -28.40
N GLY A 60 28.23 56.13 -29.00
CA GLY A 60 28.49 57.55 -28.69
C GLY A 60 29.32 57.85 -27.44
N TYR A 61 29.69 56.84 -26.64
CA TYR A 61 30.48 57.00 -25.41
C TYR A 61 31.48 55.85 -25.36
N GLY A 62 32.79 56.16 -25.43
CA GLY A 62 33.88 55.18 -25.59
C GLY A 62 33.85 54.00 -24.60
N GLU A 63 34.78 53.07 -24.76
CA GLU A 63 34.78 51.82 -23.97
C GLU A 63 34.96 52.07 -22.46
N MET A 64 34.21 51.34 -21.65
CA MET A 64 34.28 51.40 -20.19
C MET A 64 34.29 50.03 -19.54
N THR A 65 34.89 49.93 -18.36
CA THR A 65 34.91 48.69 -17.59
C THR A 65 33.68 48.61 -16.68
N ALA A 66 32.97 47.49 -16.75
CA ALA A 66 31.80 47.18 -15.93
C ALA A 66 31.98 45.85 -15.19
N TYR A 67 31.50 45.78 -13.95
CA TYR A 67 31.57 44.59 -13.11
C TYR A 67 30.44 43.60 -13.42
N ILE A 68 30.78 42.30 -13.43
CA ILE A 68 29.83 41.20 -13.62
C ILE A 68 29.47 40.62 -12.23
N PRO A 69 28.24 40.82 -11.73
CA PRO A 69 27.84 40.36 -10.38
C PRO A 69 27.43 38.87 -10.35
N GLY A 70 27.96 38.07 -9.42
CA GLY A 70 27.49 36.69 -9.12
C GLY A 70 28.27 35.54 -9.77
N GLU A 71 28.15 34.33 -9.22
CA GLU A 71 28.62 33.09 -9.84
C GLU A 71 27.58 32.59 -10.87
N GLY A 72 28.02 32.16 -12.06
CA GLY A 72 27.13 31.63 -13.11
C GLY A 72 26.92 32.50 -14.37
N HIS A 73 27.54 33.68 -14.49
CA HIS A 73 27.46 34.47 -15.73
C HIS A 73 28.44 33.98 -16.82
N ASN A 74 27.89 33.46 -17.93
CA ASN A 74 28.63 33.07 -19.15
C ASN A 74 28.63 34.19 -20.21
N LEU A 75 29.15 35.37 -19.84
CA LEU A 75 29.32 36.48 -20.79
C LEU A 75 30.52 36.23 -21.70
N GLN A 76 30.29 36.21 -23.01
CA GLN A 76 31.33 36.12 -24.03
C GLN A 76 31.64 37.50 -24.62
N GLU A 77 32.78 37.64 -25.29
CA GLU A 77 33.07 38.81 -26.12
C GLU A 77 31.97 39.00 -27.17
N HIS A 78 31.69 40.26 -27.51
CA HIS A 78 30.59 40.71 -28.39
C HIS A 78 29.16 40.52 -27.86
N SER A 79 28.98 40.03 -26.63
CA SER A 79 27.66 40.00 -25.98
C SER A 79 27.09 41.41 -25.82
N VAL A 80 25.83 41.61 -26.19
CA VAL A 80 25.12 42.87 -25.95
C VAL A 80 24.72 42.94 -24.47
N VAL A 81 25.07 43.98 -23.73
CA VAL A 81 24.80 44.05 -22.29
C VAL A 81 24.11 45.35 -21.89
N LEU A 82 23.31 45.31 -20.83
CA LEU A 82 22.74 46.48 -20.19
C LEU A 82 23.54 46.82 -18.92
N ILE A 83 24.02 48.07 -18.84
CA ILE A 83 24.82 48.53 -17.72
C ILE A 83 24.10 49.60 -16.88
N ARG A 84 24.32 49.58 -15.55
CA ARG A 84 23.94 50.63 -14.60
C ARG A 84 25.16 51.40 -14.12
N GLY A 85 24.94 52.66 -13.78
CA GLY A 85 25.86 53.41 -12.94
C GLY A 85 25.86 52.87 -11.51
N GLY A 86 27.05 52.65 -10.96
CA GLY A 86 27.24 52.20 -9.58
C GLY A 86 28.72 51.91 -9.31
N ARG A 87 29.27 52.46 -8.24
CA ARG A 87 30.66 52.21 -7.86
C ARG A 87 30.76 50.88 -7.13
N VAL A 88 31.66 50.01 -7.59
CA VAL A 88 31.99 48.77 -6.89
C VAL A 88 33.04 49.12 -5.82
N LYS A 89 32.73 48.90 -4.54
CA LYS A 89 33.62 49.29 -3.42
C LYS A 89 34.98 48.57 -3.49
N ASP A 90 34.97 47.31 -3.93
CA ASP A 90 36.15 46.44 -3.92
C ASP A 90 37.02 46.54 -5.20
N LEU A 91 36.54 47.23 -6.24
CA LEU A 91 37.24 47.41 -7.53
C LEU A 91 37.51 48.90 -7.81
N PRO A 92 38.74 49.40 -7.57
CA PRO A 92 39.08 50.79 -7.85
C PRO A 92 39.00 51.07 -9.36
N GLY A 93 38.29 52.15 -9.73
CA GLY A 93 38.11 52.56 -11.13
C GLY A 93 36.85 52.03 -11.82
N VAL A 94 36.22 50.97 -11.32
CA VAL A 94 34.99 50.41 -11.93
C VAL A 94 33.75 51.16 -11.41
N ARG A 95 33.06 51.86 -12.32
CA ARG A 95 31.90 52.73 -12.02
C ARG A 95 30.57 52.24 -12.59
N TYR A 96 30.58 51.06 -13.18
CA TYR A 96 29.43 50.47 -13.86
C TYR A 96 29.24 49.01 -13.44
N HIS A 97 27.98 48.59 -13.35
CA HIS A 97 27.58 47.19 -13.14
C HIS A 97 26.85 46.69 -14.39
N ILE A 98 27.17 45.49 -14.85
CA ILE A 98 26.34 44.77 -15.81
C ILE A 98 25.12 44.25 -15.03
N ILE A 99 23.93 44.60 -15.51
CA ILE A 99 22.66 44.20 -14.89
C ILE A 99 22.02 43.07 -15.71
N ARG A 100 22.24 43.07 -17.03
CA ARG A 100 21.76 42.03 -17.93
C ARG A 100 22.83 41.78 -19.01
N GLY A 101 23.28 40.54 -19.12
CA GLY A 101 23.90 40.05 -20.36
C GLY A 101 22.87 40.04 -21.48
N ALA A 102 23.27 39.78 -22.71
CA ALA A 102 22.36 39.79 -23.87
C ALA A 102 21.09 39.03 -23.53
N LEU A 103 19.94 39.69 -23.71
CA LEU A 103 18.66 39.09 -24.07
C LEU A 103 18.60 37.59 -23.76
N ASP A 104 18.02 37.21 -22.63
CA ASP A 104 17.13 36.06 -22.41
C ASP A 104 17.21 34.88 -23.43
N LEU A 105 18.39 34.47 -23.86
CA LEU A 105 18.57 33.24 -24.62
C LEU A 105 18.68 32.11 -23.61
N ARG A 106 17.52 31.70 -23.12
CA ARG A 106 17.09 30.41 -23.63
C ARG A 106 16.15 30.70 -24.78
N ALA A 107 16.43 30.11 -25.93
CA ALA A 107 15.31 29.62 -26.71
C ALA A 107 14.55 28.66 -25.78
N GLU A 108 13.53 29.16 -25.08
CA GLU A 108 12.39 28.32 -24.74
C GLU A 108 11.83 27.88 -26.07
N LYS A 109 11.76 26.55 -26.26
CA LYS A 109 11.41 25.82 -27.48
C LYS A 109 11.04 26.75 -28.65
N LYS A 110 11.89 26.80 -29.69
CA LYS A 110 11.31 26.99 -31.03
C LYS A 110 10.36 25.80 -31.23
N ILE A 111 9.10 25.97 -30.86
CA ILE A 111 8.02 25.28 -31.54
C ILE A 111 8.22 25.71 -33.00
N GLY A 112 8.32 24.77 -33.92
CA GLY A 112 8.65 25.03 -35.33
C GLY A 112 7.65 25.94 -36.06
N GLU A 113 6.62 26.41 -35.36
CA GLU A 113 5.50 27.18 -35.86
C GLU A 113 5.57 28.65 -35.41
N GLY A 114 5.05 29.56 -36.25
CA GLY A 114 5.06 30.99 -35.97
C GLY A 114 4.21 31.35 -34.76
N GLY A 115 4.62 32.35 -33.98
CA GLY A 115 3.85 32.79 -32.79
C GLY A 115 2.40 33.21 -33.08
N LEU A 116 2.07 33.50 -34.34
CA LEU A 116 0.70 33.74 -34.79
C LEU A 116 -0.15 32.47 -34.81
N SER A 117 0.38 31.33 -35.28
CA SER A 117 -0.37 30.06 -35.34
C SER A 117 -0.61 29.49 -33.95
N ILE A 118 0.38 29.58 -33.05
CA ILE A 118 0.22 29.18 -31.64
C ILE A 118 -0.91 29.98 -30.99
N PHE A 119 -0.96 31.28 -31.26
CA PHE A 119 -2.00 32.15 -30.72
C PHE A 119 -3.38 31.85 -31.32
N GLU A 120 -3.47 31.62 -32.64
CA GLU A 120 -4.71 31.24 -33.33
C GLU A 120 -5.24 29.89 -32.81
N THR A 121 -4.37 28.89 -32.64
CA THR A 121 -4.73 27.57 -32.09
C THR A 121 -5.13 27.66 -30.63
N ALA A 122 -4.40 28.44 -29.81
CA ALA A 122 -4.77 28.67 -28.41
C ALA A 122 -6.13 29.36 -28.28
N VAL A 123 -6.40 30.37 -29.12
CA VAL A 123 -7.70 31.05 -29.16
C VAL A 123 -8.79 30.11 -29.66
N GLY A 124 -8.53 29.29 -30.68
CA GLY A 124 -9.44 28.25 -31.16
C GLY A 124 -9.80 27.24 -30.06
N ASN A 125 -8.81 26.75 -29.33
CA ASN A 125 -8.99 25.80 -28.22
C ASN A 125 -9.85 26.34 -27.07
N VAL A 126 -9.87 27.66 -26.87
CA VAL A 126 -10.63 28.31 -25.78
C VAL A 126 -11.83 29.11 -26.28
N THR A 127 -12.21 28.95 -27.55
CA THR A 127 -13.38 29.59 -28.14
C THR A 127 -14.64 28.83 -27.72
N PRO A 128 -15.53 29.44 -26.91
CA PRO A 128 -16.73 28.76 -26.44
C PRO A 128 -17.78 28.69 -27.56
N SER A 129 -18.31 27.50 -27.81
CA SER A 129 -19.47 27.29 -28.70
C SER A 129 -20.80 27.61 -28.01
N ILE A 130 -20.86 27.52 -26.67
CA ILE A 130 -22.08 27.69 -25.87
C ILE A 130 -21.80 28.65 -24.70
N GLU A 131 -22.66 29.66 -24.50
CA GLU A 131 -22.64 30.54 -23.32
C GLU A 131 -23.95 30.41 -22.54
N VAL A 132 -23.85 30.36 -21.22
CA VAL A 132 -25.03 30.25 -20.36
C VAL A 132 -25.62 31.64 -20.13
N ARG A 133 -26.89 31.81 -20.48
CA ARG A 133 -27.63 33.07 -20.33
C ARG A 133 -28.88 32.88 -19.49
N SER A 134 -29.09 33.83 -18.58
CA SER A 134 -30.33 33.93 -17.81
C SER A 134 -31.50 34.27 -18.72
N ARG A 135 -32.46 33.35 -18.86
CA ARG A 135 -33.76 33.60 -19.51
C ARG A 135 -34.90 33.41 -18.51
N PRO A 136 -35.86 34.36 -18.46
CA PRO A 136 -37.08 34.17 -17.69
C PRO A 136 -38.02 33.22 -18.45
N ILE A 137 -38.40 32.11 -17.82
CA ILE A 137 -39.43 31.19 -18.32
C ILE A 137 -40.39 30.92 -17.16
N GLY A 138 -41.68 31.21 -17.35
CA GLY A 138 -42.71 30.93 -16.34
C GLY A 138 -42.55 31.65 -15.00
N GLY A 139 -41.98 32.86 -14.99
CA GLY A 139 -41.80 33.66 -13.76
C GLY A 139 -40.54 33.36 -12.94
N ALA A 140 -39.74 32.37 -13.35
CA ALA A 140 -38.42 32.10 -12.77
C ALA A 140 -37.31 32.30 -13.81
N THR A 141 -36.12 32.70 -13.34
CA THR A 141 -34.96 32.96 -14.20
C THR A 141 -34.09 31.72 -14.25
N TYR A 142 -34.01 31.07 -15.42
CA TYR A 142 -33.22 29.88 -15.63
C TYR A 142 -31.95 30.20 -16.41
N GLN A 143 -30.87 29.51 -16.07
CA GLN A 143 -29.61 29.55 -16.78
C GLN A 143 -29.71 28.60 -17.98
N VAL A 144 -29.90 29.15 -19.18
CA VAL A 144 -30.11 28.36 -20.40
C VAL A 144 -28.84 28.42 -21.25
N PRO A 145 -28.27 27.29 -21.69
CA PRO A 145 -27.19 27.28 -22.66
C PRO A 145 -27.68 27.84 -24.00
N VAL A 146 -26.99 28.85 -24.51
CA VAL A 146 -27.29 29.48 -25.80
C VAL A 146 -26.04 29.44 -26.66
N GLU A 147 -26.20 29.05 -27.91
CA GLU A 147 -25.11 29.03 -28.90
C GLU A 147 -24.50 30.42 -29.08
N VAL A 148 -23.16 30.48 -29.06
CA VAL A 148 -22.42 31.74 -29.15
C VAL A 148 -22.18 32.07 -30.62
N ARG A 149 -22.65 33.24 -31.08
CA ARG A 149 -22.36 33.72 -32.43
C ARG A 149 -20.84 33.83 -32.64
N GLN A 150 -20.34 33.42 -33.81
CA GLN A 150 -18.90 33.32 -34.13
C GLN A 150 -18.11 34.62 -33.85
N ASP A 151 -18.68 35.79 -34.13
CA ASP A 151 -18.09 37.11 -33.87
C ASP A 151 -17.89 37.41 -32.37
N ARG A 152 -18.75 36.85 -31.53
CA ARG A 152 -18.71 36.98 -30.06
C ARG A 152 -17.86 35.90 -29.40
N ALA A 153 -17.77 34.71 -29.99
CA ALA A 153 -17.03 33.57 -29.45
C ALA A 153 -15.53 33.87 -29.31
N VAL A 154 -14.92 34.42 -30.36
CA VAL A 154 -13.50 34.85 -30.35
C VAL A 154 -13.28 35.98 -29.32
N SER A 155 -14.22 36.91 -29.23
CA SER A 155 -14.16 38.00 -28.25
C SER A 155 -14.24 37.51 -26.79
N LEU A 156 -15.01 36.45 -26.53
CA LEU A 156 -15.09 35.81 -25.20
C LEU A 156 -13.82 35.03 -24.87
N ALA A 157 -13.26 34.30 -25.85
CA ALA A 157 -11.98 33.59 -25.72
C ALA A 157 -10.83 34.56 -25.34
N LEU A 158 -10.70 35.67 -26.08
CA LEU A 158 -9.69 36.70 -25.81
C LEU A 158 -9.93 37.39 -24.46
N ARG A 159 -11.19 37.64 -24.10
CA ARG A 159 -11.54 38.22 -22.80
C ARG A 159 -11.24 37.26 -21.64
N TRP A 160 -11.38 35.95 -21.86
CA TRP A 160 -11.05 34.92 -20.88
C TRP A 160 -9.53 34.84 -20.66
N ILE A 161 -8.73 34.74 -21.73
CA ILE A 161 -7.26 34.79 -21.69
C ILE A 161 -6.79 36.09 -20.99
N ALA A 162 -7.37 37.24 -21.34
CA ALA A 162 -7.01 38.52 -20.72
C ALA A 162 -7.41 38.60 -19.22
N LYS A 163 -8.57 38.05 -18.85
CA LYS A 163 -9.04 38.04 -17.45
C LYS A 163 -8.21 37.08 -16.59
N ALA A 164 -7.88 35.90 -17.12
CA ALA A 164 -6.95 34.94 -16.51
C ALA A 164 -5.56 35.55 -16.30
N THR A 165 -5.03 36.22 -17.32
CA THR A 165 -3.77 36.98 -17.25
C THR A 165 -3.83 38.07 -16.16
N SER A 166 -4.94 38.81 -16.06
CA SER A 166 -5.11 39.86 -15.04
C SER A 166 -5.19 39.29 -13.61
N ALA A 167 -5.79 38.11 -13.45
CA ALA A 167 -5.89 37.41 -12.17
C ALA A 167 -4.55 36.80 -11.76
N ALA A 168 -3.79 36.23 -12.71
CA ALA A 168 -2.43 35.73 -12.51
C ALA A 168 -1.47 36.87 -12.12
N ARG A 169 -1.62 38.05 -12.72
CA ARG A 169 -0.84 39.25 -12.38
C ARG A 169 -1.10 39.74 -10.96
N LYS A 170 -2.35 39.74 -10.48
CA LYS A 170 -2.70 40.12 -9.10
C LYS A 170 -2.14 39.18 -8.03
N LYS A 171 -1.81 37.92 -8.39
CA LYS A 171 -1.37 36.88 -7.45
C LYS A 171 0.15 36.65 -7.43
N SER A 172 0.89 36.99 -8.48
CA SER A 172 2.27 36.48 -8.68
C SER A 172 3.38 37.52 -8.84
N GLY A 173 3.06 38.82 -8.95
CA GLY A 173 4.07 39.88 -9.14
C GLY A 173 4.85 39.81 -10.46
N LYS A 174 4.53 38.87 -11.36
CA LYS A 174 5.10 38.71 -12.71
C LYS A 174 4.63 39.82 -13.65
N THR A 175 5.35 40.01 -14.76
CA THR A 175 4.95 40.99 -15.77
C THR A 175 3.74 40.49 -16.56
N THR A 176 2.94 41.40 -17.12
CA THR A 176 1.75 41.05 -17.91
C THR A 176 2.09 40.14 -19.09
N VAL A 177 3.30 40.26 -19.65
CA VAL A 177 3.75 39.48 -20.80
C VAL A 177 4.01 38.02 -20.41
N ASP A 178 4.68 37.76 -19.28
CA ASP A 178 4.97 36.39 -18.81
C ASP A 178 3.68 35.63 -18.44
N CYS A 179 2.73 36.32 -17.81
CA CYS A 179 1.43 35.73 -17.49
C CYS A 179 0.63 35.42 -18.76
N LEU A 180 0.64 36.32 -19.73
CA LEU A 180 -0.10 36.13 -20.98
C LEU A 180 0.49 34.96 -21.79
N GLN A 181 1.81 34.84 -21.84
CA GLN A 181 2.51 33.76 -22.53
C GLN A 181 2.19 32.40 -21.90
N SER A 182 2.20 32.30 -20.57
CA SER A 182 1.85 31.06 -19.86
C SER A 182 0.42 30.61 -20.15
N GLU A 183 -0.55 31.52 -20.12
CA GLU A 183 -1.97 31.19 -20.36
C GLU A 183 -2.22 30.78 -21.82
N ILE A 184 -1.51 31.41 -22.78
CA ILE A 184 -1.56 31.01 -24.20
C ILE A 184 -0.95 29.62 -24.39
N LEU A 185 0.16 29.30 -23.71
CA LEU A 185 0.76 27.96 -23.77
C LEU A 185 -0.10 26.90 -23.08
N ASP A 186 -0.76 27.20 -21.96
CA ASP A 186 -1.64 26.24 -21.28
C ASP A 186 -2.88 25.93 -22.14
N ALA A 187 -3.48 26.95 -22.77
CA ALA A 187 -4.55 26.80 -23.75
C ALA A 187 -4.12 26.02 -25.01
N TYR A 188 -2.83 26.08 -25.36
CA TYR A 188 -2.25 25.35 -26.49
C TYR A 188 -2.03 23.85 -26.17
N ASN A 189 -1.75 23.46 -24.92
CA ASN A 189 -1.05 22.19 -24.61
C ASN A 189 -1.88 20.98 -24.09
N LYS A 190 -3.20 21.04 -23.89
CA LYS A 190 -4.11 19.91 -23.49
C LYS A 190 -3.43 18.59 -22.94
N ARG A 191 -3.12 18.44 -21.64
CA ARG A 191 -2.27 17.33 -21.06
C ARG A 191 -3.06 16.39 -20.09
N GLY A 192 -2.82 15.07 -19.84
CA GLY A 192 -1.90 13.95 -20.24
C GLY A 192 -1.97 12.77 -19.20
N GLY A 193 -1.79 11.46 -19.54
CA GLY A 193 -2.08 10.25 -18.69
C GLY A 193 -0.91 9.32 -18.24
N ILE A 194 -1.15 8.43 -17.25
CA ILE A 194 -0.19 7.38 -16.77
C ILE A 194 -0.53 6.01 -17.38
N MET A 195 0.51 5.24 -17.73
CA MET A 195 0.43 3.91 -18.31
C MET A 195 1.32 2.89 -17.57
N ALA A 196 0.84 1.66 -17.39
CA ALA A 196 1.72 0.52 -17.12
C ALA A 196 1.57 -0.57 -18.18
N HIS A 197 2.65 -1.31 -18.42
CA HIS A 197 2.58 -2.54 -19.19
C HIS A 197 2.32 -3.73 -18.28
N ILE A 198 1.43 -4.61 -18.70
CA ILE A 198 1.10 -5.86 -18.03
C ILE A 198 1.45 -7.01 -18.99
N ASP A 199 1.95 -8.12 -18.47
CA ASP A 199 2.15 -9.40 -19.18
C ASP A 199 3.34 -9.55 -20.20
N ALA A 200 3.25 -10.27 -21.33
CA ALA A 200 4.42 -10.85 -22.01
C ALA A 200 5.25 -9.84 -22.83
N GLY A 201 6.54 -9.68 -22.51
CA GLY A 201 7.42 -8.74 -23.23
C GLY A 201 7.23 -7.27 -22.83
N LYS A 202 6.77 -7.02 -21.60
CA LYS A 202 6.66 -5.70 -20.94
C LYS A 202 7.92 -4.86 -21.10
N THR A 203 9.03 -5.31 -20.50
CA THR A 203 10.29 -4.57 -20.44
C THR A 203 10.83 -4.26 -21.83
N THR A 204 10.79 -5.23 -22.75
CA THR A 204 11.15 -5.00 -24.15
C THR A 204 10.27 -3.93 -24.79
N THR A 205 8.95 -3.96 -24.58
CA THR A 205 8.07 -2.92 -25.12
C THR A 205 8.40 -1.54 -24.53
N THR A 206 8.67 -1.47 -23.22
CA THR A 206 9.08 -0.26 -22.52
C THR A 206 10.39 0.33 -23.05
N GLU A 207 11.43 -0.49 -23.26
CA GLU A 207 12.73 -0.07 -23.82
C GLU A 207 12.55 0.56 -25.21
N HIS A 208 11.70 -0.03 -26.05
CA HIS A 208 11.43 0.50 -27.38
C HIS A 208 10.63 1.81 -27.32
N ILE A 209 9.69 1.95 -26.39
CA ILE A 209 9.00 3.23 -26.14
C ILE A 209 10.01 4.32 -25.73
N LEU A 210 10.95 4.01 -24.85
CA LEU A 210 11.98 4.96 -24.42
C LEU A 210 12.90 5.38 -25.58
N PHE A 211 13.20 4.46 -26.50
CA PHE A 211 13.95 4.77 -27.71
C PHE A 211 13.16 5.70 -28.66
N TYR A 212 11.91 5.37 -28.99
CA TYR A 212 11.12 6.18 -29.93
C TYR A 212 10.73 7.55 -29.40
N THR A 213 10.54 7.69 -28.10
CA THR A 213 10.30 8.99 -27.45
C THR A 213 11.57 9.84 -27.34
N GLY A 214 12.73 9.32 -27.79
CA GLY A 214 14.02 10.01 -27.73
C GLY A 214 14.59 10.14 -26.31
N LYS A 215 14.02 9.41 -25.34
CA LYS A 215 14.51 9.38 -23.96
C LYS A 215 15.81 8.57 -23.87
N GLN A 216 15.98 7.60 -24.75
CA GLN A 216 17.18 6.79 -24.91
C GLN A 216 17.72 6.82 -26.33
N ASN A 217 19.05 6.77 -26.45
CA ASN A 217 19.74 6.80 -27.74
C ASN A 217 20.05 5.40 -28.28
N ARG A 218 19.77 4.33 -27.52
CA ARG A 218 20.04 2.94 -27.89
C ARG A 218 18.99 2.03 -27.23
N ILE A 219 18.59 0.98 -27.94
CA ILE A 219 17.69 -0.06 -27.44
C ILE A 219 18.53 -1.10 -26.66
N GLY A 220 18.12 -1.41 -25.42
CA GLY A 220 18.69 -2.50 -24.61
C GLY A 220 17.83 -3.76 -24.67
N GLU A 221 18.45 -4.93 -24.83
CA GLU A 221 17.76 -6.23 -24.77
C GLU A 221 17.82 -6.85 -23.36
N VAL A 222 16.71 -7.45 -22.92
CA VAL A 222 16.57 -8.08 -21.60
C VAL A 222 17.43 -9.34 -21.49
N HIS A 223 17.45 -10.16 -22.55
CA HIS A 223 18.23 -11.41 -22.59
C HIS A 223 19.74 -11.20 -22.50
N ASP A 224 20.23 -10.03 -22.92
CA ASP A 224 21.65 -9.65 -22.86
C ASP A 224 22.00 -8.87 -21.58
N GLY A 225 21.04 -8.67 -20.65
CA GLY A 225 21.23 -7.86 -19.45
C GLY A 225 21.47 -6.37 -19.72
N ALA A 226 21.16 -5.92 -20.94
CA ALA A 226 21.40 -4.56 -21.42
C ALA A 226 20.20 -3.62 -21.24
N ALA A 227 19.04 -4.16 -20.82
CA ALA A 227 17.86 -3.38 -20.50
C ALA A 227 18.16 -2.35 -19.38
N SER A 228 17.62 -1.16 -19.55
CA SER A 228 17.77 -0.03 -18.64
C SER A 228 16.79 -0.04 -17.48
N MET A 229 15.59 -0.60 -17.71
CA MET A 229 14.50 -0.68 -16.74
C MET A 229 14.77 -1.75 -15.68
N ASP A 230 15.38 -2.87 -16.07
CA ASP A 230 15.90 -3.91 -15.18
C ASP A 230 17.26 -3.46 -14.61
N TRP A 231 17.24 -2.57 -13.63
CA TRP A 231 18.45 -1.98 -13.08
C TRP A 231 19.09 -2.83 -11.99
N MET A 232 18.33 -3.72 -11.34
CA MET A 232 18.85 -4.62 -10.33
C MET A 232 19.69 -5.73 -10.98
N GLU A 233 20.76 -6.14 -10.30
CA GLU A 233 21.63 -7.21 -10.79
C GLU A 233 20.87 -8.54 -10.91
N GLN A 234 19.97 -8.81 -9.98
CA GLN A 234 19.09 -9.99 -9.97
C GLN A 234 18.12 -10.02 -11.15
N GLU A 235 17.58 -8.86 -11.54
CA GLU A 235 16.69 -8.74 -12.70
C GLU A 235 17.45 -9.09 -13.99
N LYS A 236 18.70 -8.61 -14.12
CA LYS A 236 19.57 -8.89 -15.26
C LYS A 236 20.05 -10.35 -15.32
N GLU A 237 20.40 -10.94 -14.18
CA GLU A 237 20.85 -12.33 -14.10
C GLU A 237 19.73 -13.31 -14.48
N ARG A 238 18.49 -13.01 -14.07
CA ARG A 238 17.33 -13.90 -14.27
C ARG A 238 16.49 -13.56 -15.51
N GLY A 239 16.65 -12.36 -16.08
CA GLY A 239 15.86 -11.88 -17.20
C GLY A 239 14.38 -11.66 -16.86
N ILE A 240 14.08 -11.27 -15.61
CA ILE A 240 12.72 -10.98 -15.13
C ILE A 240 12.70 -9.62 -14.42
N THR A 241 11.59 -8.89 -14.53
CA THR A 241 11.36 -7.66 -13.76
C THR A 241 10.82 -8.01 -12.38
N ILE A 242 11.51 -7.56 -11.32
CA ILE A 242 11.21 -7.84 -9.92
C ILE A 242 10.55 -6.62 -9.28
N THR A 243 11.09 -5.42 -9.54
CA THR A 243 10.57 -4.19 -8.95
C THR A 243 10.10 -3.21 -10.01
N PRO A 244 9.02 -2.45 -9.76
CA PRO A 244 8.49 -1.58 -10.78
C PRO A 244 9.38 -0.35 -10.96
N ALA A 245 9.68 -0.02 -12.21
CA ALA A 245 10.48 1.13 -12.56
C ALA A 245 9.59 2.23 -13.15
N ALA A 246 9.61 3.41 -12.52
CA ALA A 246 8.89 4.57 -13.01
C ALA A 246 9.79 5.43 -13.91
N THR A 247 9.26 5.89 -15.04
CA THR A 247 9.93 6.81 -15.96
C THR A 247 8.93 7.73 -16.65
N THR A 248 9.38 8.93 -17.03
CA THR A 248 8.58 9.87 -17.83
C THR A 248 9.18 10.02 -19.22
N CYS A 249 8.32 9.98 -20.24
CA CYS A 249 8.66 10.28 -21.63
C CYS A 249 7.65 11.28 -22.24
N PHE A 250 7.93 11.73 -23.45
CA PHE A 250 7.07 12.65 -24.20
C PHE A 250 6.77 12.07 -25.58
N TRP A 251 5.50 12.09 -25.97
CA TRP A 251 5.02 11.61 -27.27
C TRP A 251 3.93 12.55 -27.79
N ASN A 252 4.07 13.05 -29.03
CA ASN A 252 3.12 14.00 -29.65
C ASN A 252 2.69 15.16 -28.71
N ASP A 253 3.66 15.81 -28.06
CA ASP A 253 3.47 16.88 -27.05
C ASP A 253 2.71 16.48 -25.76
N HIS A 254 2.38 15.20 -25.60
CA HIS A 254 1.83 14.63 -24.37
C HIS A 254 2.96 14.11 -23.48
N ARG A 255 2.79 14.29 -22.17
CA ARG A 255 3.65 13.67 -21.16
C ARG A 255 3.05 12.32 -20.79
N VAL A 256 3.84 11.26 -20.91
CA VAL A 256 3.45 9.91 -20.52
C VAL A 256 4.34 9.47 -19.35
N ASN A 257 3.71 9.09 -18.25
CA ASN A 257 4.40 8.45 -17.13
C ASN A 257 4.21 6.95 -17.27
N ILE A 258 5.31 6.21 -17.33
CA ILE A 258 5.32 4.75 -17.48
C ILE A 258 5.75 4.14 -16.16
N ILE A 259 4.99 3.16 -15.69
CA ILE A 259 5.41 2.23 -14.64
C ILE A 259 5.58 0.87 -15.30
N ASP A 260 6.81 0.39 -15.38
CA ASP A 260 7.06 -0.98 -15.81
C ASP A 260 6.77 -1.91 -14.63
N THR A 261 5.91 -2.90 -14.80
CA THR A 261 5.45 -3.76 -13.68
C THR A 261 6.00 -5.18 -13.78
N PRO A 262 6.21 -5.87 -12.65
CA PRO A 262 6.59 -7.28 -12.68
C PRO A 262 5.57 -8.14 -13.41
N GLY A 263 6.05 -9.18 -14.10
CA GLY A 263 5.19 -10.18 -14.75
C GLY A 263 5.01 -11.47 -13.99
N HIS A 264 5.83 -11.67 -12.96
CA HIS A 264 5.85 -12.90 -12.20
C HIS A 264 4.80 -12.87 -11.10
N VAL A 265 4.16 -14.01 -10.84
CA VAL A 265 3.11 -14.16 -9.83
C VAL A 265 3.62 -13.81 -8.43
N ASP A 266 4.91 -14.03 -8.18
CA ASP A 266 5.55 -13.82 -6.88
C ASP A 266 5.72 -12.34 -6.52
N PHE A 267 5.60 -11.46 -7.52
CA PHE A 267 5.62 -10.00 -7.36
C PHE A 267 4.26 -9.37 -7.70
N THR A 268 3.17 -10.14 -7.55
CA THR A 268 1.79 -9.67 -7.71
C THR A 268 1.50 -8.43 -6.88
N ILE A 269 2.15 -8.26 -5.73
CA ILE A 269 1.93 -7.07 -4.91
C ILE A 269 2.45 -5.79 -5.56
N GLU A 270 3.55 -5.87 -6.30
CA GLU A 270 4.08 -4.72 -7.04
C GLU A 270 3.15 -4.35 -8.20
N VAL A 271 2.46 -5.33 -8.78
CA VAL A 271 1.42 -5.11 -9.79
C VAL A 271 0.21 -4.41 -9.17
N GLU A 272 -0.26 -4.87 -8.01
CA GLU A 272 -1.39 -4.28 -7.30
C GLU A 272 -1.13 -2.82 -6.88
N ARG A 273 0.05 -2.55 -6.30
CA ARG A 273 0.52 -1.18 -5.98
C ARG A 273 0.54 -0.28 -7.20
N SER A 274 0.99 -0.83 -8.33
CA SER A 274 1.08 -0.08 -9.58
C SER A 274 -0.31 0.22 -10.12
N LEU A 275 -1.18 -0.78 -10.26
CA LEU A 275 -2.55 -0.63 -10.77
C LEU A 275 -3.35 0.44 -10.02
N ARG A 276 -3.17 0.54 -8.71
CA ARG A 276 -3.86 1.56 -7.89
C ARG A 276 -3.48 3.00 -8.23
N VAL A 277 -2.28 3.26 -8.72
CA VAL A 277 -1.81 4.62 -9.03
C VAL A 277 -1.94 5.02 -10.49
N LEU A 278 -2.28 4.06 -11.36
CA LEU A 278 -2.40 4.29 -12.80
C LEU A 278 -3.74 4.92 -13.17
N ASP A 279 -3.69 5.77 -14.18
CA ASP A 279 -4.91 6.25 -14.83
C ASP A 279 -5.37 5.26 -15.91
N GLY A 280 -4.43 4.62 -16.64
CA GLY A 280 -4.73 3.55 -17.59
C GLY A 280 -3.60 2.53 -17.72
N ALA A 281 -3.84 1.43 -18.44
CA ALA A 281 -2.85 0.36 -18.62
C ALA A 281 -2.83 -0.22 -20.05
N VAL A 282 -1.68 -0.80 -20.42
CA VAL A 282 -1.48 -1.56 -21.64
C VAL A 282 -1.25 -3.02 -21.29
N ALA A 283 -2.24 -3.86 -21.58
CA ALA A 283 -2.14 -5.30 -21.43
C ALA A 283 -1.40 -5.90 -22.65
N VAL A 284 -0.22 -6.44 -22.44
CA VAL A 284 0.65 -6.98 -23.49
C VAL A 284 0.51 -8.50 -23.54
N PHE A 285 0.04 -9.04 -24.66
CA PHE A 285 -0.14 -10.49 -24.82
C PHE A 285 0.89 -11.08 -25.77
N ASP A 286 1.28 -12.33 -25.55
CA ASP A 286 2.08 -13.08 -26.52
C ASP A 286 1.19 -13.55 -27.67
N GLY A 287 1.54 -13.22 -28.92
CA GLY A 287 0.82 -13.66 -30.11
C GLY A 287 0.77 -15.19 -30.28
N VAL A 288 1.66 -15.96 -29.64
CA VAL A 288 1.71 -17.43 -29.70
C VAL A 288 0.87 -18.05 -28.58
N ALA A 289 1.10 -17.64 -27.33
CA ALA A 289 0.46 -18.22 -26.15
C ALA A 289 -0.95 -17.66 -25.91
N GLY A 290 -1.19 -16.39 -26.26
CA GLY A 290 -2.43 -15.68 -26.02
C GLY A 290 -2.59 -15.30 -24.54
N VAL A 291 -3.76 -15.61 -23.97
CA VAL A 291 -4.07 -15.37 -22.55
C VAL A 291 -3.57 -16.54 -21.71
N GLU A 292 -2.61 -16.26 -20.83
CA GLU A 292 -1.99 -17.18 -19.88
C GLU A 292 -2.66 -17.05 -18.48
N PRO A 293 -2.53 -18.04 -17.59
CA PRO A 293 -3.10 -17.96 -16.23
C PRO A 293 -2.67 -16.70 -15.46
N GLN A 294 -1.43 -16.25 -15.65
CA GLN A 294 -0.91 -15.03 -15.03
C GLN A 294 -1.60 -13.77 -15.57
N SER A 295 -1.86 -13.74 -16.87
CA SER A 295 -2.61 -12.64 -17.52
C SER A 295 -4.01 -12.52 -16.94
N GLU A 296 -4.67 -13.64 -16.64
CA GLU A 296 -6.00 -13.68 -16.01
C GLU A 296 -5.98 -13.06 -14.60
N THR A 297 -4.98 -13.39 -13.78
CA THR A 297 -4.82 -12.82 -12.43
C THR A 297 -4.66 -11.31 -12.47
N VAL A 298 -3.74 -10.81 -13.31
CA VAL A 298 -3.51 -9.35 -13.39
C VAL A 298 -4.71 -8.63 -14.00
N TRP A 299 -5.41 -9.26 -14.95
CA TRP A 299 -6.64 -8.70 -15.50
C TRP A 299 -7.71 -8.48 -14.43
N ARG A 300 -7.94 -9.50 -13.58
CA ARG A 300 -8.87 -9.39 -12.44
C ARG A 300 -8.46 -8.29 -11.46
N GLN A 301 -7.17 -8.17 -11.15
CA GLN A 301 -6.67 -7.08 -10.30
C GLN A 301 -6.95 -5.70 -10.90
N ALA A 302 -6.79 -5.55 -12.22
CA ALA A 302 -7.08 -4.30 -12.89
C ALA A 302 -8.60 -4.01 -12.94
N ASP A 303 -9.45 -5.05 -12.97
CA ASP A 303 -10.92 -4.92 -12.89
C ASP A 303 -11.36 -4.39 -11.52
N ILE A 304 -10.76 -4.88 -10.43
CA ILE A 304 -11.02 -4.41 -9.05
C ILE A 304 -10.82 -2.89 -8.95
N TYR A 305 -9.78 -2.36 -9.58
CA TYR A 305 -9.49 -0.92 -9.59
C TYR A 305 -10.14 -0.15 -10.74
N SER A 306 -10.97 -0.81 -11.56
CA SER A 306 -11.63 -0.20 -12.73
C SER A 306 -10.67 0.55 -13.67
N VAL A 307 -9.45 0.04 -13.83
CA VAL A 307 -8.40 0.70 -14.65
C VAL A 307 -8.73 0.52 -16.14
N PRO A 308 -8.94 1.60 -16.92
CA PRO A 308 -9.12 1.51 -18.37
C PRO A 308 -7.88 0.96 -19.06
N ARG A 309 -8.09 0.14 -20.08
CA ARG A 309 -7.02 -0.65 -20.69
C ARG A 309 -7.07 -0.61 -22.21
N ILE A 310 -5.91 -0.78 -22.84
CA ILE A 310 -5.77 -1.21 -24.24
C ILE A 310 -4.93 -2.48 -24.28
N CYS A 311 -5.13 -3.31 -25.29
CA CYS A 311 -4.39 -4.55 -25.47
C CYS A 311 -3.38 -4.42 -26.61
N PHE A 312 -2.17 -4.93 -26.40
CA PHE A 312 -1.13 -5.02 -27.41
C PHE A 312 -0.69 -6.47 -27.59
N VAL A 313 -1.07 -7.08 -28.71
CA VAL A 313 -0.63 -8.44 -29.07
C VAL A 313 0.77 -8.35 -29.67
N ASN A 314 1.75 -8.70 -28.86
CA ASN A 314 3.18 -8.62 -29.16
C ASN A 314 3.69 -9.95 -29.75
N LYS A 315 4.96 -9.97 -30.20
CA LYS A 315 5.65 -11.15 -30.75
C LYS A 315 4.97 -11.75 -31.99
N MET A 316 4.31 -10.92 -32.80
CA MET A 316 3.70 -11.32 -34.07
C MET A 316 4.71 -11.88 -35.10
N ASP A 317 6.01 -11.73 -34.83
CA ASP A 317 7.12 -12.27 -35.61
C ASP A 317 7.49 -13.74 -35.27
N ARG A 318 6.86 -14.33 -34.24
CA ARG A 318 7.13 -15.73 -33.85
C ARG A 318 6.31 -16.74 -34.64
N ILE A 319 6.89 -17.93 -34.83
CA ILE A 319 6.19 -19.08 -35.43
C ILE A 319 5.02 -19.47 -34.52
N GLY A 320 3.83 -19.61 -35.11
CA GLY A 320 2.59 -19.90 -34.38
C GLY A 320 1.86 -18.66 -33.86
N ALA A 321 2.36 -17.44 -34.13
CA ALA A 321 1.66 -16.22 -33.75
C ALA A 321 0.31 -16.10 -34.48
N ASN A 322 -0.77 -15.92 -33.72
CA ASN A 322 -2.13 -15.82 -34.24
C ASN A 322 -2.93 -14.76 -33.49
N PHE A 323 -3.08 -13.59 -34.12
CA PHE A 323 -3.82 -12.45 -33.57
C PHE A 323 -5.29 -12.78 -33.28
N TYR A 324 -5.97 -13.48 -34.20
CA TYR A 324 -7.41 -13.78 -34.08
C TYR A 324 -7.69 -14.71 -32.90
N ARG A 325 -6.81 -15.70 -32.68
CA ARG A 325 -6.87 -16.57 -31.51
C ARG A 325 -6.74 -15.77 -30.21
N CYS A 326 -5.84 -14.78 -30.15
CA CYS A 326 -5.71 -13.93 -28.96
C CYS A 326 -6.98 -13.10 -28.71
N VAL A 327 -7.60 -12.56 -29.77
CA VAL A 327 -8.90 -11.85 -29.67
C VAL A 327 -9.99 -12.77 -29.10
N ASP A 328 -10.09 -14.00 -29.60
CA ASP A 328 -11.05 -14.98 -29.10
C ASP A 328 -10.78 -15.36 -27.63
N MET A 329 -9.52 -15.58 -27.27
CA MET A 329 -9.14 -15.93 -25.90
C MET A 329 -9.45 -14.79 -24.91
N ILE A 330 -9.26 -13.53 -25.29
CA ILE A 330 -9.63 -12.38 -24.45
C ILE A 330 -11.14 -12.37 -24.21
N LYS A 331 -11.93 -12.67 -25.24
CA LYS A 331 -13.39 -12.77 -25.11
C LYS A 331 -13.82 -13.94 -24.22
N THR A 332 -13.28 -15.14 -24.43
CA THR A 332 -13.74 -16.35 -23.73
C THR A 332 -13.15 -16.53 -22.33
N LYS A 333 -11.88 -16.17 -22.12
CA LYS A 333 -11.19 -16.39 -20.83
C LYS A 333 -11.27 -15.20 -19.89
N LEU A 334 -11.16 -13.97 -20.42
CA LEU A 334 -11.19 -12.75 -19.61
C LEU A 334 -12.60 -12.15 -19.50
N GLY A 335 -13.55 -12.60 -20.34
CA GLY A 335 -14.91 -12.05 -20.36
C GLY A 335 -14.98 -10.61 -20.86
N ALA A 336 -13.94 -10.12 -21.54
CA ALA A 336 -13.86 -8.76 -22.04
C ALA A 336 -14.40 -8.64 -23.49
N ALA A 337 -14.86 -7.45 -23.88
CA ALA A 337 -15.28 -7.15 -25.24
C ALA A 337 -14.12 -6.53 -26.05
N PRO A 338 -13.40 -7.30 -26.89
CA PRO A 338 -12.30 -6.75 -27.69
C PRO A 338 -12.83 -5.87 -28.83
N LEU A 339 -12.21 -4.70 -29.03
CA LEU A 339 -12.47 -3.80 -30.17
C LEU A 339 -11.21 -3.74 -31.05
N VAL A 340 -11.24 -4.36 -32.23
CA VAL A 340 -10.07 -4.44 -33.10
C VAL A 340 -9.75 -3.10 -33.76
N ILE A 341 -8.59 -2.53 -33.43
CA ILE A 341 -8.07 -1.29 -34.05
C ILE A 341 -7.07 -1.62 -35.16
N HIS A 342 -6.20 -2.60 -34.92
CA HIS A 342 -5.16 -3.01 -35.86
C HIS A 342 -5.28 -4.47 -36.29
N LEU A 343 -5.14 -4.74 -37.59
CA LEU A 343 -4.97 -6.10 -38.12
C LEU A 343 -3.52 -6.34 -38.57
N PRO A 344 -2.94 -7.52 -38.33
CA PRO A 344 -1.59 -7.83 -38.78
C PRO A 344 -1.55 -8.12 -40.29
N ILE A 345 -0.49 -7.68 -40.97
CA ILE A 345 -0.17 -8.04 -42.36
C ILE A 345 0.91 -9.12 -42.33
N GLY A 346 0.48 -10.35 -42.56
CA GLY A 346 1.29 -11.55 -42.42
C GLY A 346 1.46 -12.00 -40.96
N SER A 347 2.26 -13.04 -40.74
CA SER A 347 2.55 -13.61 -39.42
C SER A 347 3.94 -14.24 -39.41
N ALA A 348 4.53 -14.39 -38.23
CA ALA A 348 5.86 -14.98 -38.06
C ALA A 348 6.90 -14.26 -38.93
N LYS A 349 7.63 -15.01 -39.77
CA LYS A 349 8.63 -14.44 -40.70
C LYS A 349 8.02 -13.51 -41.75
N ASP A 350 6.75 -13.71 -42.10
CA ASP A 350 6.05 -12.91 -43.11
C ASP A 350 5.38 -11.67 -42.52
N PHE A 351 5.57 -11.38 -41.23
CA PHE A 351 5.00 -10.21 -40.58
C PHE A 351 5.67 -8.91 -41.07
N LYS A 352 4.98 -8.21 -41.96
CA LYS A 352 5.49 -7.01 -42.65
C LYS A 352 5.03 -5.70 -42.04
N GLY A 353 3.80 -5.67 -41.53
CA GLY A 353 3.20 -4.46 -40.99
C GLY A 353 1.82 -4.69 -40.40
N ILE A 354 1.04 -3.61 -40.27
CA ILE A 354 -0.31 -3.64 -39.70
C ILE A 354 -1.25 -2.79 -40.56
N ILE A 355 -2.55 -3.08 -40.51
CA ILE A 355 -3.61 -2.25 -41.08
C ILE A 355 -4.22 -1.44 -39.93
N ASP A 356 -4.24 -0.12 -40.06
CA ASP A 356 -4.99 0.75 -39.18
C ASP A 356 -6.43 0.88 -39.69
N LEU A 357 -7.39 0.33 -38.93
CA LEU A 357 -8.80 0.33 -39.27
C LEU A 357 -9.46 1.69 -39.06
N ILE A 358 -8.83 2.63 -38.35
CA ILE A 358 -9.35 3.98 -38.17
C ILE A 358 -9.11 4.80 -39.42
N SER A 359 -7.85 4.86 -39.89
CA SER A 359 -7.47 5.59 -41.11
C SER A 359 -7.68 4.79 -42.40
N MET A 360 -7.95 3.48 -42.31
CA MET A 360 -8.03 2.53 -43.43
C MET A 360 -6.78 2.55 -44.31
N LYS A 361 -5.61 2.47 -43.66
CA LYS A 361 -4.30 2.44 -44.33
C LYS A 361 -3.44 1.30 -43.80
N ALA A 362 -2.63 0.72 -44.67
CA ALA A 362 -1.59 -0.21 -44.30
C ALA A 362 -0.35 0.57 -43.85
N ILE A 363 0.22 0.20 -42.71
CA ILE A 363 1.48 0.71 -42.17
C ILE A 363 2.53 -0.38 -42.35
N ILE A 364 3.49 -0.16 -43.25
CA ILE A 364 4.54 -1.11 -43.58
C ILE A 364 5.90 -0.59 -43.09
N TRP A 365 6.62 -1.39 -42.31
CA TRP A 365 7.95 -1.02 -41.82
C TRP A 365 9.05 -1.51 -42.77
N GLN A 366 10.04 -0.64 -43.01
CA GLN A 366 11.22 -0.98 -43.81
C GLN A 366 12.24 -1.74 -42.95
N GLU A 367 12.58 -2.98 -43.34
CA GLU A 367 13.42 -3.89 -42.55
C GLU A 367 14.82 -3.35 -42.24
N GLU A 368 15.39 -2.50 -43.11
CA GLU A 368 16.78 -2.03 -43.00
C GLU A 368 17.00 -0.92 -41.96
N THR A 369 15.94 -0.37 -41.35
CA THR A 369 16.03 0.87 -40.54
C THR A 369 15.76 0.69 -39.04
N LEU A 370 15.83 -0.53 -38.51
CA LEU A 370 15.44 -0.82 -37.11
C LEU A 370 14.02 -0.27 -36.78
N GLY A 371 13.12 -0.31 -37.76
CA GLY A 371 11.74 0.18 -37.64
C GLY A 371 11.57 1.69 -37.48
N ALA A 372 12.62 2.49 -37.72
CA ALA A 372 12.56 3.96 -37.65
C ALA A 372 11.82 4.60 -38.84
N LYS A 373 11.69 3.90 -39.97
CA LYS A 373 10.91 4.35 -41.13
C LYS A 373 9.80 3.36 -41.48
N PHE A 374 8.60 3.90 -41.64
CA PHE A 374 7.43 3.19 -42.15
C PHE A 374 6.74 4.03 -43.22
N SER A 375 6.02 3.37 -44.13
CA SER A 375 5.19 3.97 -45.16
C SER A 375 3.71 3.69 -44.89
N TYR A 376 2.87 4.69 -45.19
CA TYR A 376 1.44 4.49 -45.32
C TYR A 376 1.13 4.08 -46.76
N GLU A 377 0.50 2.93 -46.92
CA GLU A 377 0.16 2.32 -48.20
C GLU A 377 -1.34 1.96 -48.21
N ASP A 378 -1.87 1.65 -49.40
CA ASP A 378 -3.22 1.12 -49.51
C ASP A 378 -3.25 -0.34 -49.01
N ILE A 379 -4.40 -0.75 -48.49
CA ILE A 379 -4.57 -2.09 -47.92
C ILE A 379 -4.40 -3.15 -49.03
N PRO A 380 -3.60 -4.21 -48.79
CA PRO A 380 -3.49 -5.32 -49.73
C PRO A 380 -4.85 -5.91 -50.11
N SER A 381 -5.05 -6.19 -51.39
CA SER A 381 -6.35 -6.64 -51.93
C SER A 381 -6.88 -7.92 -51.28
N ASP A 382 -5.98 -8.81 -50.84
CA ASP A 382 -6.29 -10.07 -50.15
C ASP A 382 -6.79 -9.86 -48.70
N LEU A 383 -6.51 -8.71 -48.09
CA LEU A 383 -6.91 -8.36 -46.74
C LEU A 383 -8.02 -7.31 -46.69
N LEU A 384 -8.39 -6.71 -47.82
CA LEU A 384 -9.36 -5.61 -47.89
C LEU A 384 -10.75 -6.02 -47.37
N ASP A 385 -11.27 -7.17 -47.79
CA ASP A 385 -12.59 -7.66 -47.37
C ASP A 385 -12.63 -7.87 -45.84
N LYS A 386 -11.55 -8.45 -45.30
CA LYS A 386 -11.41 -8.68 -43.86
C LYS A 386 -11.25 -7.38 -43.08
N ALA A 387 -10.50 -6.41 -43.62
CA ALA A 387 -10.38 -5.09 -43.02
C ALA A 387 -11.74 -4.37 -42.98
N GLN A 388 -12.56 -4.51 -44.03
CA GLN A 388 -13.90 -3.92 -44.05
C GLN A 388 -14.85 -4.59 -43.05
N GLU A 389 -14.79 -5.91 -42.90
CA GLU A 389 -15.55 -6.65 -41.88
C GLU A 389 -15.25 -6.13 -40.46
N TYR A 390 -13.96 -6.08 -40.08
CA TYR A 390 -13.57 -5.60 -38.76
C TYR A 390 -13.79 -4.08 -38.59
N ARG A 391 -13.70 -3.29 -39.66
CA ARG A 391 -14.05 -1.87 -39.60
C ARG A 391 -15.54 -1.68 -39.31
N ASN A 392 -16.42 -2.46 -39.91
CA ASN A 392 -17.86 -2.35 -39.64
C ASN A 392 -18.16 -2.68 -38.17
N LEU A 393 -17.58 -3.77 -37.63
CA LEU A 393 -17.69 -4.11 -36.20
C LEU A 393 -17.17 -2.98 -35.29
N LEU A 394 -16.09 -2.32 -35.70
CA LEU A 394 -15.52 -1.18 -34.98
C LEU A 394 -16.46 0.04 -35.01
N LEU A 395 -17.02 0.36 -36.18
CA LEU A 395 -17.96 1.47 -36.35
C LEU A 395 -19.25 1.23 -35.56
N ASP A 396 -19.81 0.02 -35.61
CA ASP A 396 -21.00 -0.38 -34.85
C ASP A 396 -20.80 -0.14 -33.34
N ALA A 397 -19.72 -0.70 -32.77
CA ALA A 397 -19.44 -0.57 -31.35
C ALA A 397 -19.10 0.88 -30.94
N ALA A 398 -18.44 1.65 -31.81
CA ALA A 398 -18.11 3.05 -31.52
C ALA A 398 -19.35 3.94 -31.59
N ALA A 399 -20.23 3.74 -32.56
CA ALA A 399 -21.45 4.52 -32.75
C ALA A 399 -22.40 4.43 -31.54
N GLU A 400 -22.45 3.28 -30.85
CA GLU A 400 -23.24 3.10 -29.62
C GLU A 400 -22.80 3.99 -28.44
N MET A 401 -21.60 4.60 -28.50
CA MET A 401 -21.05 5.38 -27.38
C MET A 401 -21.49 6.86 -27.37
N ASP A 402 -22.04 7.38 -28.47
CA ASP A 402 -22.39 8.79 -28.65
C ASP A 402 -23.57 8.95 -29.63
N ASP A 403 -24.65 9.62 -29.20
CA ASP A 403 -25.87 9.78 -30.02
C ASP A 403 -25.61 10.52 -31.35
N GLU A 404 -24.66 11.45 -31.39
CA GLU A 404 -24.28 12.16 -32.62
C GLU A 404 -23.57 11.22 -33.60
N ALA A 405 -22.69 10.35 -33.08
CA ALA A 405 -22.04 9.33 -33.88
C ALA A 405 -23.06 8.30 -34.40
N MET A 406 -24.01 7.87 -33.57
CA MET A 406 -25.06 6.94 -34.00
C MET A 406 -25.88 7.49 -35.18
N ASN A 407 -26.32 8.76 -35.10
CA ASN A 407 -27.05 9.40 -36.19
C ASN A 407 -26.18 9.54 -37.46
N THR A 408 -24.94 9.98 -37.32
CA THR A 408 -24.00 10.12 -38.44
C THR A 408 -23.75 8.79 -39.15
N TYR A 409 -23.62 7.71 -38.37
CA TYR A 409 -23.43 6.36 -38.87
C TYR A 409 -24.67 5.86 -39.63
N PHE A 410 -25.89 6.09 -39.13
CA PHE A 410 -27.11 5.73 -39.86
C PHE A 410 -27.28 6.47 -41.19
N GLU A 411 -26.84 7.73 -41.27
CA GLU A 411 -26.98 8.54 -42.49
C GLU A 411 -25.91 8.22 -43.54
N SER A 412 -24.65 8.07 -43.11
CA SER A 412 -23.49 7.99 -44.01
C SER A 412 -22.80 6.63 -44.05
N ASN A 413 -23.20 5.70 -43.18
CA ASN A 413 -22.59 4.38 -42.98
C ASN A 413 -21.07 4.44 -42.69
N ASP A 414 -20.56 5.58 -42.21
CA ASP A 414 -19.18 5.81 -41.82
C ASP A 414 -19.10 6.90 -40.73
N LEU A 415 -17.94 7.04 -40.08
CA LEU A 415 -17.69 8.06 -39.07
C LEU A 415 -16.43 8.87 -39.40
N PRO A 416 -16.45 10.21 -39.26
CA PRO A 416 -15.24 11.02 -39.31
C PRO A 416 -14.20 10.53 -38.29
N VAL A 417 -12.93 10.49 -38.69
CA VAL A 417 -11.83 9.93 -37.87
C VAL A 417 -11.78 10.53 -36.46
N ASP A 418 -11.95 11.85 -36.32
CA ASP A 418 -11.91 12.52 -35.02
C ASP A 418 -13.10 12.09 -34.12
N LEU A 419 -14.29 11.94 -34.72
CA LEU A 419 -15.49 11.49 -34.00
C LEU A 419 -15.35 10.02 -33.60
N LEU A 420 -14.83 9.19 -34.50
CA LEU A 420 -14.55 7.78 -34.24
C LEU A 420 -13.56 7.61 -33.08
N LYS A 421 -12.43 8.32 -33.10
CA LYS A 421 -11.45 8.31 -32.00
C LYS A 421 -12.07 8.74 -30.68
N LYS A 422 -12.91 9.78 -30.68
CA LYS A 422 -13.63 10.25 -29.48
C LYS A 422 -14.56 9.17 -28.92
N CYS A 423 -15.29 8.46 -29.79
CA CYS A 423 -16.19 7.37 -29.38
C CYS A 423 -15.42 6.17 -28.81
N VAL A 424 -14.35 5.76 -29.47
CA VAL A 424 -13.45 4.69 -28.99
C VAL A 424 -12.87 5.06 -27.63
N ARG A 425 -12.40 6.30 -27.45
CA ARG A 425 -11.90 6.80 -26.16
C ARG A 425 -12.97 6.73 -25.07
N ASN A 426 -14.18 7.21 -25.34
CA ASN A 426 -15.30 7.19 -24.39
C ASN A 426 -15.64 5.75 -23.94
N GLY A 427 -15.73 4.81 -24.89
CA GLY A 427 -15.99 3.40 -24.59
C GLY A 427 -14.85 2.73 -23.83
N THR A 428 -13.59 3.09 -24.13
CA THR A 428 -12.40 2.59 -23.43
C THR A 428 -12.38 3.04 -21.97
N ILE A 429 -12.61 4.32 -21.70
CA ILE A 429 -12.63 4.88 -20.33
C ILE A 429 -13.76 4.29 -19.50
N LYS A 430 -14.93 4.05 -20.12
CA LYS A 430 -16.08 3.40 -19.46
C LYS A 430 -15.96 1.87 -19.31
N GLY A 431 -14.89 1.27 -19.84
CA GLY A 431 -14.69 -0.19 -19.81
C GLY A 431 -15.74 -0.98 -20.61
N LYS A 432 -16.39 -0.37 -21.62
CA LYS A 432 -17.39 -1.06 -22.46
C LYS A 432 -16.75 -2.05 -23.44
N PHE A 433 -15.59 -1.68 -23.95
CA PHE A 433 -14.76 -2.53 -24.79
C PHE A 433 -13.29 -2.17 -24.58
N VAL A 434 -12.40 -3.03 -25.07
CA VAL A 434 -10.95 -2.87 -24.95
C VAL A 434 -10.31 -2.79 -26.34
N PRO A 435 -9.69 -1.65 -26.71
CA PRO A 435 -8.99 -1.52 -27.98
C PRO A 435 -7.86 -2.54 -28.14
N MET A 436 -7.86 -3.27 -29.26
CA MET A 436 -6.88 -4.30 -29.60
C MET A 436 -5.93 -3.79 -30.68
N LEU A 437 -4.65 -3.69 -30.31
CA LEU A 437 -3.53 -3.36 -31.17
C LEU A 437 -2.61 -4.57 -31.31
N CYS A 438 -1.77 -4.61 -32.35
CA CYS A 438 -0.79 -5.68 -32.54
C CYS A 438 0.55 -5.16 -33.08
N GLY A 439 1.60 -5.95 -32.87
CA GLY A 439 2.94 -5.62 -33.34
C GLY A 439 4.00 -6.64 -32.93
N SER A 440 5.26 -6.27 -33.17
CA SER A 440 6.44 -6.94 -32.66
C SER A 440 7.41 -5.89 -32.14
N ALA A 441 7.50 -5.76 -30.81
CA ALA A 441 8.47 -4.88 -30.18
C ALA A 441 9.89 -5.28 -30.61
N PHE A 442 10.22 -6.57 -30.58
CA PHE A 442 11.52 -7.10 -30.99
C PHE A 442 11.93 -6.71 -32.41
N LYS A 443 11.00 -6.78 -33.37
CA LYS A 443 11.24 -6.37 -34.76
C LYS A 443 11.00 -4.89 -35.02
N ASN A 444 10.74 -4.08 -34.00
CA ASN A 444 10.53 -2.64 -34.12
C ASN A 444 9.30 -2.28 -34.98
N LYS A 445 8.24 -3.09 -34.94
CA LYS A 445 7.00 -2.88 -35.72
C LYS A 445 5.80 -2.74 -34.78
N GLY A 446 5.01 -1.68 -34.95
CA GLY A 446 3.76 -1.48 -34.20
C GLY A 446 3.88 -0.75 -32.85
N VAL A 447 5.08 -0.41 -32.38
CA VAL A 447 5.27 0.33 -31.10
C VAL A 447 4.88 1.80 -31.23
N GLN A 448 5.14 2.46 -32.36
CA GLN A 448 4.72 3.86 -32.56
C GLN A 448 3.18 4.00 -32.61
N PRO A 449 2.44 3.16 -33.39
CA PRO A 449 0.98 3.14 -33.34
C PRO A 449 0.41 2.78 -31.96
N LEU A 450 1.14 1.98 -31.17
CA LEU A 450 0.78 1.74 -29.77
C LEU A 450 0.85 3.05 -28.96
N LEU A 451 1.91 3.85 -29.11
CA LEU A 451 2.04 5.14 -28.44
C LEU A 451 0.97 6.15 -28.89
N ASP A 452 0.57 6.10 -30.16
CA ASP A 452 -0.56 6.91 -30.64
C ASP A 452 -1.87 6.45 -29.97
N GLY A 453 -2.12 5.14 -29.89
CA GLY A 453 -3.29 4.59 -29.19
C GLY A 453 -3.33 4.90 -27.69
N VAL A 454 -2.16 5.00 -27.04
CA VAL A 454 -2.05 5.44 -25.64
C VAL A 454 -2.53 6.87 -25.48
N VAL A 455 -2.12 7.77 -26.36
CA VAL A 455 -2.56 9.18 -26.32
C VAL A 455 -4.04 9.30 -26.69
N ASP A 456 -4.48 8.57 -27.71
CA ASP A 456 -5.83 8.68 -28.26
C ASP A 456 -6.89 8.05 -27.34
N PHE A 457 -6.62 6.89 -26.75
CA PHE A 457 -7.66 6.07 -26.09
C PHE A 457 -7.54 5.97 -24.56
N LEU A 458 -6.34 6.07 -23.98
CA LEU A 458 -6.18 5.98 -22.51
C LEU A 458 -6.52 7.31 -21.81
N PRO A 459 -7.06 7.25 -20.57
CA PRO A 459 -7.51 8.43 -19.84
C PRO A 459 -6.36 9.35 -19.42
N SER A 460 -6.69 10.63 -19.30
CA SER A 460 -5.93 11.63 -18.54
C SER A 460 -6.38 11.61 -17.07
N PRO A 461 -5.61 12.11 -16.08
CA PRO A 461 -6.01 12.17 -14.67
C PRO A 461 -7.32 12.93 -14.42
N ILE A 462 -7.76 13.74 -15.38
CA ILE A 462 -9.04 14.47 -15.34
C ILE A 462 -10.24 13.64 -15.84
N ASP A 463 -9.96 12.56 -16.59
CA ASP A 463 -10.97 11.66 -17.15
C ASP A 463 -11.29 10.48 -16.22
N VAL A 464 -10.47 10.27 -15.19
CA VAL A 464 -10.66 9.23 -14.17
C VAL A 464 -11.61 9.75 -13.10
N ASP A 465 -12.42 8.85 -12.53
CA ASP A 465 -13.35 9.17 -11.45
C ASP A 465 -12.66 9.85 -10.27
N VAL A 466 -13.38 10.78 -9.64
CA VAL A 466 -12.88 11.54 -8.50
C VAL A 466 -12.63 10.59 -7.34
N ILE A 467 -11.40 10.55 -6.86
CA ILE A 467 -11.03 9.69 -5.74
C ILE A 467 -11.73 10.18 -4.49
N VAL A 468 -12.34 9.24 -3.77
CA VAL A 468 -13.01 9.52 -2.51
C VAL A 468 -12.11 9.07 -1.37
N GLY A 469 -11.71 10.03 -0.53
CA GLY A 469 -11.07 9.72 0.76
C GLY A 469 -12.06 9.80 1.91
N ILE A 470 -11.64 9.34 3.08
CA ILE A 470 -12.40 9.40 4.33
C ILE A 470 -11.70 10.32 5.33
N GLY A 471 -12.47 10.92 6.25
CA GLY A 471 -11.90 11.66 7.37
C GLY A 471 -11.13 10.72 8.31
N PRO A 472 -9.91 11.07 8.77
CA PRO A 472 -9.17 10.18 9.67
C PRO A 472 -9.89 9.91 11.00
N LYS A 473 -10.67 10.88 11.49
CA LYS A 473 -11.50 10.74 12.70
C LYS A 473 -12.91 10.20 12.43
N ASP A 474 -13.41 10.38 11.22
CA ASP A 474 -14.79 10.07 10.83
C ASP A 474 -14.78 9.36 9.48
N SER A 475 -15.00 8.04 9.52
CA SER A 475 -15.00 7.17 8.35
C SER A 475 -16.25 7.32 7.46
N GLU A 476 -17.33 7.91 7.97
CA GLU A 476 -18.55 8.16 7.19
C GLU A 476 -18.42 9.42 6.32
N LYS A 477 -17.57 10.36 6.75
CA LYS A 477 -17.27 11.57 5.98
C LYS A 477 -16.43 11.25 4.74
N LYS A 478 -17.13 11.02 3.63
CA LYS A 478 -16.55 10.94 2.29
C LYS A 478 -16.13 12.33 1.80
N ILE A 479 -14.88 12.45 1.36
CA ILE A 479 -14.28 13.67 0.85
C ILE A 479 -13.78 13.41 -0.56
N GLU A 480 -14.37 14.11 -1.53
CA GLU A 480 -13.93 14.07 -2.92
C GLU A 480 -12.59 14.79 -3.12
N VAL A 481 -11.65 14.11 -3.78
CA VAL A 481 -10.31 14.61 -4.12
C VAL A 481 -10.26 14.91 -5.62
N LYS A 482 -10.56 16.17 -5.97
CA LYS A 482 -10.61 16.58 -7.38
C LYS A 482 -9.20 16.78 -7.95
N PRO A 483 -8.91 16.28 -9.16
CA PRO A 483 -7.60 16.40 -9.80
C PRO A 483 -7.36 17.83 -10.28
N SER A 484 -6.99 18.72 -9.36
CA SER A 484 -6.81 20.14 -9.61
C SER A 484 -5.66 20.71 -8.80
N GLU A 485 -4.84 21.52 -9.47
CA GLU A 485 -3.73 22.27 -8.88
C GLU A 485 -4.16 23.32 -7.84
N LYS A 486 -5.44 23.72 -7.86
CA LYS A 486 -5.98 24.74 -6.95
C LYS A 486 -6.47 24.15 -5.63
N GLU A 487 -6.67 22.83 -5.60
CA GLU A 487 -7.14 22.11 -4.43
C GLU A 487 -6.02 21.91 -3.40
N LYS A 488 -6.39 21.40 -2.23
CA LYS A 488 -5.42 21.02 -1.18
C LYS A 488 -4.56 19.86 -1.66
N PHE A 489 -3.32 19.81 -1.16
CA PHE A 489 -2.39 18.73 -1.51
C PHE A 489 -2.87 17.40 -0.91
N VAL A 490 -3.00 16.39 -1.76
CA VAL A 490 -3.29 14.99 -1.40
C VAL A 490 -2.51 14.07 -2.35
N ALA A 491 -1.81 13.10 -1.78
CA ALA A 491 -1.00 12.13 -2.48
C ALA A 491 -1.00 10.77 -1.78
N LEU A 492 -0.75 9.71 -2.54
CA LEU A 492 -0.59 8.34 -2.03
C LEU A 492 0.88 7.92 -2.18
N ALA A 493 1.48 7.44 -1.09
CA ALA A 493 2.77 6.77 -1.14
C ALA A 493 2.55 5.32 -1.56
N PHE A 494 3.05 4.92 -2.72
CA PHE A 494 2.78 3.59 -3.29
C PHE A 494 4.03 2.71 -3.37
N LYS A 495 5.22 3.28 -3.20
CA LYS A 495 6.47 2.52 -3.15
C LYS A 495 7.49 3.22 -2.27
N VAL A 496 8.12 2.48 -1.39
CA VAL A 496 9.32 2.91 -0.66
C VAL A 496 10.50 2.14 -1.23
N MET A 497 11.67 2.75 -1.26
CA MET A 497 12.90 2.09 -1.70
C MET A 497 14.07 2.66 -0.90
N THR A 498 15.00 1.80 -0.49
CA THR A 498 16.22 2.27 0.18
C THR A 498 17.32 2.48 -0.85
N ASP A 499 17.74 3.73 -1.08
CA ASP A 499 18.89 4.04 -1.91
C ASP A 499 20.19 4.17 -1.10
N LYS A 500 21.30 3.65 -1.63
CA LYS A 500 22.62 3.70 -0.98
C LYS A 500 23.16 5.12 -0.78
N PHE A 501 22.78 6.10 -1.61
CA PHE A 501 23.34 7.45 -1.59
C PHE A 501 22.43 8.49 -0.94
N VAL A 502 21.11 8.43 -1.21
CA VAL A 502 20.13 9.40 -0.68
C VAL A 502 19.27 8.87 0.46
N GLY A 503 19.40 7.59 0.83
CA GLY A 503 18.62 6.96 1.88
C GLY A 503 17.22 6.57 1.40
N SER A 504 16.21 6.68 2.27
CA SER A 504 14.83 6.30 1.94
C SER A 504 14.24 7.22 0.87
N LEU A 505 13.77 6.60 -0.22
CA LEU A 505 13.01 7.20 -1.30
C LEU A 505 11.56 6.74 -1.21
N THR A 506 10.63 7.67 -1.13
CA THR A 506 9.19 7.39 -1.11
C THR A 506 8.57 7.91 -2.40
N PHE A 507 8.13 7.00 -3.26
CA PHE A 507 7.39 7.31 -4.48
C PHE A 507 5.95 7.64 -4.13
N ILE A 508 5.50 8.78 -4.64
CA ILE A 508 4.15 9.28 -4.40
C ILE A 508 3.45 9.58 -5.72
N ARG A 509 2.14 9.32 -5.75
CA ARG A 509 1.21 9.80 -6.77
C ARG A 509 0.45 10.98 -6.20
N ILE A 510 0.56 12.16 -6.83
CA ILE A 510 -0.17 13.35 -6.42
C ILE A 510 -1.53 13.37 -7.11
N TYR A 511 -2.60 13.30 -6.32
CA TYR A 511 -3.97 13.32 -6.84
C TYR A 511 -4.54 14.74 -6.88
N SER A 512 -4.24 15.59 -5.89
CA SER A 512 -4.70 16.98 -5.89
C SER A 512 -3.66 17.95 -5.35
N GLY A 513 -3.79 19.22 -5.72
CA GLY A 513 -2.96 20.32 -5.24
C GLY A 513 -1.55 20.37 -5.85
N LYS A 514 -0.64 21.00 -5.12
CA LYS A 514 0.77 21.16 -5.50
C LYS A 514 1.70 20.86 -4.34
N LEU A 515 2.83 20.26 -4.65
CA LEU A 515 3.91 20.00 -3.72
C LEU A 515 5.12 20.87 -4.08
N LYS A 516 5.73 21.49 -3.08
CA LYS A 516 6.99 22.24 -3.24
C LYS A 516 8.07 21.59 -2.40
N SER A 517 9.29 21.58 -2.91
CA SER A 517 10.45 21.12 -2.13
C SER A 517 10.60 21.98 -0.86
N LYS A 518 11.00 21.36 0.26
CA LYS A 518 11.09 21.98 1.60
C LYS A 518 9.76 22.37 2.24
N SER A 519 8.65 21.81 1.77
CA SER A 519 7.35 21.91 2.45
C SER A 519 7.18 20.81 3.51
N THR A 520 6.18 20.98 4.36
CA THR A 520 5.77 19.98 5.36
C THR A 520 4.45 19.37 4.92
N VAL A 521 4.38 18.04 4.98
CA VAL A 521 3.16 17.27 4.71
C VAL A 521 2.75 16.52 5.97
N SER A 522 1.46 16.15 6.05
CA SER A 522 0.94 15.29 7.11
C SER A 522 0.72 13.89 6.55
N ASN A 523 1.22 12.89 7.25
CA ASN A 523 0.79 11.51 7.07
C ASN A 523 -0.54 11.36 7.83
N ALA A 524 -1.64 11.27 7.10
CA ALA A 524 -2.97 11.25 7.69
C ALA A 524 -3.25 9.98 8.50
N LEU A 525 -2.56 8.88 8.17
CA LEU A 525 -2.73 7.59 8.83
C LEU A 525 -2.05 7.56 10.18
N LYS A 526 -0.79 8.00 10.22
CA LYS A 526 0.03 8.01 11.44
C LYS A 526 -0.20 9.26 12.29
N ASN A 527 -0.96 10.22 11.76
CA ASN A 527 -1.20 11.54 12.35
C ASN A 527 0.09 12.27 12.72
N GLU A 528 1.06 12.22 11.80
CA GLU A 528 2.39 12.78 12.00
C GLU A 528 2.79 13.67 10.83
N THR A 529 3.57 14.70 11.13
CA THR A 529 4.08 15.63 10.12
C THR A 529 5.50 15.27 9.71
N GLU A 530 5.76 15.30 8.40
CA GLU A 530 7.09 15.04 7.85
C GLU A 530 7.52 16.18 6.92
N GLY A 531 8.79 16.57 7.05
CA GLY A 531 9.39 17.60 6.20
C GLY A 531 9.97 16.98 4.92
N ILE A 532 9.65 17.57 3.78
CA ILE A 532 10.16 17.12 2.49
C ILE A 532 11.53 17.74 2.25
N GLY A 533 12.58 16.93 2.25
CA GLY A 533 13.94 17.39 1.99
C GLY A 533 14.16 17.78 0.52
N ARG A 534 14.17 16.76 -0.34
CA ARG A 534 14.33 16.89 -1.80
C ARG A 534 13.25 16.09 -2.51
N MET A 535 12.95 16.50 -3.73
CA MET A 535 11.99 15.84 -4.60
C MET A 535 12.68 15.54 -5.93
N LEU A 536 12.55 14.30 -6.38
CA LEU A 536 13.25 13.76 -7.53
C LEU A 536 12.23 13.27 -8.56
N LEU A 537 12.48 13.58 -9.83
CA LEU A 537 11.90 12.85 -10.94
C LEU A 537 12.83 11.69 -11.27
N MET A 538 12.29 10.48 -11.26
CA MET A 538 13.03 9.24 -11.48
C MET A 538 12.96 8.85 -12.96
N HIS A 539 14.10 8.42 -13.50
CA HIS A 539 14.21 7.79 -14.81
C HIS A 539 15.05 6.52 -14.66
N ALA A 540 14.38 5.40 -14.37
CA ALA A 540 15.06 4.18 -13.93
C ALA A 540 16.04 4.49 -12.78
N ASN A 541 17.35 4.50 -13.03
CA ASN A 541 18.38 4.82 -12.03
C ASN A 541 18.85 6.30 -12.00
N ASN A 542 18.51 7.10 -13.02
CA ASN A 542 18.92 8.49 -13.12
C ASN A 542 17.94 9.42 -12.37
N ARG A 543 18.48 10.49 -11.79
CA ARG A 543 17.78 11.35 -10.83
C ARG A 543 17.83 12.80 -11.28
N GLU A 544 16.66 13.40 -11.46
CA GLU A 544 16.55 14.83 -11.74
C GLU A 544 15.90 15.54 -10.54
N ASP A 545 16.58 16.53 -9.97
CA ASP A 545 16.03 17.35 -8.89
C ASP A 545 14.95 18.29 -9.41
N ILE A 546 13.77 18.25 -8.80
CA ILE A 546 12.66 19.14 -9.11
C ILE A 546 12.27 19.97 -7.88
N THR A 547 11.71 21.16 -8.13
CA THR A 547 11.34 22.12 -7.07
C THR A 547 9.83 22.16 -6.81
N GLU A 548 9.02 21.74 -7.79
CA GLU A 548 7.58 21.67 -7.70
C GLU A 548 7.05 20.41 -8.42
N ALA A 549 5.94 19.87 -7.91
CA ALA A 549 5.18 18.79 -8.50
C ALA A 549 3.68 19.08 -8.32
N ARG A 550 2.84 18.57 -9.23
CA ARG A 550 1.43 18.94 -9.37
C ARG A 550 0.54 17.69 -9.36
N ALA A 551 -0.77 17.90 -9.19
CA ALA A 551 -1.77 16.86 -9.42
C ALA A 551 -1.53 16.19 -10.79
N GLY A 552 -1.47 14.86 -10.82
CA GLY A 552 -1.10 14.10 -12.01
C GLY A 552 0.39 13.69 -12.10
N ASP A 553 1.25 14.13 -11.17
CA ASP A 553 2.66 13.73 -11.16
C ASP A 553 2.95 12.50 -10.29
N ILE A 554 3.93 11.72 -10.72
CA ILE A 554 4.61 10.70 -9.91
C ILE A 554 6.02 11.19 -9.61
N VAL A 555 6.38 11.28 -8.33
CA VAL A 555 7.67 11.82 -7.87
C VAL A 555 8.21 11.02 -6.70
N ALA A 556 9.52 11.02 -6.50
CA ALA A 556 10.16 10.41 -5.33
C ALA A 556 10.56 11.49 -4.32
N LEU A 557 10.13 11.32 -3.07
CA LEU A 557 10.50 12.16 -1.94
C LEU A 557 11.67 11.55 -1.19
N VAL A 558 12.67 12.38 -0.88
CA VAL A 558 13.86 11.95 -0.14
C VAL A 558 13.69 12.27 1.34
N GLY A 559 13.92 11.27 2.19
CA GLY A 559 14.13 11.46 3.62
C GLY A 559 12.87 11.41 4.50
N LEU A 560 11.75 10.88 3.98
CA LEU A 560 10.63 10.48 4.83
C LEU A 560 11.05 9.27 5.66
N LYS A 561 10.86 9.37 6.98
CA LYS A 561 11.32 8.37 7.95
C LYS A 561 10.22 7.40 8.34
N LYS A 562 8.98 7.87 8.31
CA LYS A 562 7.84 7.15 8.88
C LYS A 562 6.81 6.77 7.84
N THR A 563 6.76 7.46 6.70
CA THR A 563 5.87 7.10 5.59
C THR A 563 6.23 5.72 5.02
N THR A 564 5.24 4.83 4.95
CA THR A 564 5.33 3.50 4.35
C THR A 564 4.43 3.39 3.11
N THR A 565 4.57 2.31 2.35
CA THR A 565 3.67 2.00 1.23
C THR A 565 2.21 1.92 1.69
N GLY A 566 1.30 2.54 0.94
CA GLY A 566 -0.12 2.66 1.26
C GLY A 566 -0.50 3.92 2.06
N ASP A 567 0.46 4.67 2.59
CA ASP A 567 0.18 5.85 3.41
C ASP A 567 -0.33 7.02 2.57
N THR A 568 -1.29 7.77 3.11
CA THR A 568 -1.77 9.03 2.52
C THR A 568 -0.99 10.22 3.05
N LEU A 569 -0.40 11.00 2.14
CA LEU A 569 0.23 12.28 2.42
C LEU A 569 -0.69 13.43 2.02
N CYS A 570 -1.01 14.32 2.94
CA CYS A 570 -1.92 15.43 2.69
C CYS A 570 -1.42 16.75 3.29
N SER A 571 -2.15 17.83 3.02
CA SER A 571 -1.93 19.11 3.70
C SER A 571 -2.26 18.99 5.19
N VAL A 572 -1.49 19.65 6.05
CA VAL A 572 -1.66 19.58 7.52
C VAL A 572 -3.05 20.07 7.95
N ASP A 573 -3.62 21.04 7.24
CA ASP A 573 -4.95 21.60 7.47
C ASP A 573 -6.07 20.84 6.75
N PHE A 574 -5.73 19.75 6.05
CA PHE A 574 -6.68 18.94 5.27
C PHE A 574 -6.39 17.44 5.46
N PRO A 575 -6.63 16.90 6.67
CA PRO A 575 -6.37 15.49 6.94
C PRO A 575 -7.43 14.62 6.26
N ILE A 576 -6.97 13.70 5.41
CA ILE A 576 -7.79 12.79 4.60
C ILE A 576 -7.05 11.47 4.44
N LEU A 577 -7.77 10.35 4.51
CA LEU A 577 -7.25 9.03 4.21
C LEU A 577 -7.79 8.58 2.85
N LEU A 578 -6.90 8.23 1.94
CA LEU A 578 -7.30 7.51 0.73
C LEU A 578 -7.54 6.04 1.10
N GLU A 579 -8.39 5.37 0.32
CA GLU A 579 -8.66 3.94 0.49
C GLU A 579 -7.36 3.13 0.39
N ARG A 580 -7.20 2.21 1.35
CA ARG A 580 -5.99 1.44 1.57
C ARG A 580 -5.83 0.35 0.50
N MET A 581 -4.59 -0.01 0.25
CA MET A 581 -4.26 -1.27 -0.41
C MET A 581 -4.42 -2.39 0.63
N GLU A 582 -5.16 -3.43 0.28
CA GLU A 582 -5.17 -4.67 1.05
C GLU A 582 -3.98 -5.51 0.59
N PHE A 583 -3.29 -6.17 1.52
CA PHE A 583 -2.14 -6.99 1.22
C PHE A 583 -2.51 -8.44 1.54
N PRO A 584 -2.29 -9.40 0.62
CA PRO A 584 -2.56 -10.80 0.90
C PRO A 584 -1.62 -11.32 2.00
N GLU A 585 -2.08 -12.34 2.73
CA GLU A 585 -1.26 -13.01 3.73
C GLU A 585 -0.14 -13.83 3.04
N PRO A 586 1.10 -13.80 3.57
CA PRO A 586 2.20 -14.58 3.01
C PRO A 586 1.95 -16.09 3.19
N VAL A 587 2.22 -16.89 2.15
CA VAL A 587 1.93 -18.34 2.13
C VAL A 587 3.15 -19.22 2.34
N THR A 588 4.37 -18.68 2.22
CA THR A 588 5.62 -19.43 2.35
C THR A 588 6.47 -18.90 3.50
N GLU A 589 7.09 -19.80 4.24
CA GLU A 589 7.93 -19.49 5.40
C GLU A 589 9.30 -20.14 5.29
N ILE A 590 10.35 -19.40 5.63
CA ILE A 590 11.72 -19.90 5.78
C ILE A 590 12.31 -19.44 7.11
N ALA A 591 13.19 -20.27 7.69
CA ALA A 591 14.03 -19.86 8.79
C ALA A 591 15.31 -19.21 8.25
N VAL A 592 15.66 -18.05 8.80
CA VAL A 592 16.86 -17.29 8.42
C VAL A 592 17.72 -17.09 9.66
N GLU A 593 18.95 -17.60 9.62
CA GLU A 593 19.91 -17.50 10.72
C GLU A 593 21.22 -16.86 10.25
N PRO A 594 21.79 -15.90 10.97
CA PRO A 594 23.05 -15.31 10.56
C PRO A 594 24.20 -16.30 10.77
N LYS A 595 25.19 -16.29 9.86
CA LYS A 595 26.37 -17.17 10.00
C LYS A 595 27.28 -16.81 11.18
N SER A 596 27.14 -15.59 11.71
CA SER A 596 27.97 -15.10 12.81
C SER A 596 27.13 -14.33 13.82
N THR A 597 27.56 -14.32 15.07
CA THR A 597 26.88 -13.60 16.16
C THR A 597 26.84 -12.08 15.90
N SER A 598 27.87 -11.52 15.26
CA SER A 598 27.89 -10.11 14.84
C SER A 598 26.94 -9.81 13.67
N GLY A 599 26.49 -10.84 12.95
CA GLY A 599 25.47 -10.75 11.91
C GLY A 599 24.06 -10.61 12.47
N GLN A 600 23.79 -10.99 13.72
CA GLN A 600 22.44 -10.99 14.31
C GLN A 600 21.82 -9.59 14.37
N GLU A 601 22.57 -8.58 14.86
CA GLU A 601 22.06 -7.19 14.91
C GLU A 601 21.83 -6.63 13.50
N LYS A 602 22.74 -6.95 12.56
CA LYS A 602 22.64 -6.48 11.17
C LYS A 602 21.46 -7.15 10.45
N LEU A 603 21.19 -8.41 10.73
CA LEU A 603 20.06 -9.17 10.20
C LEU A 603 18.74 -8.49 10.58
N GLY A 604 18.55 -8.16 11.86
CA GLY A 604 17.35 -7.46 12.32
C GLY A 604 17.17 -6.09 11.65
N ILE A 605 18.25 -5.33 11.46
CA ILE A 605 18.18 -4.03 10.77
C ILE A 605 17.86 -4.19 9.28
N ALA A 606 18.48 -5.16 8.60
CA ALA A 606 18.27 -5.42 7.18
C ALA A 606 16.84 -5.88 6.91
N LEU A 607 16.35 -6.87 7.66
CA LEU A 607 14.99 -7.39 7.52
C LEU A 607 13.93 -6.32 7.81
N ASN A 608 14.10 -5.49 8.85
CA ASN A 608 13.16 -4.39 9.11
C ASN A 608 13.10 -3.37 7.96
N ARG A 609 14.22 -3.12 7.26
CA ARG A 609 14.22 -2.25 6.07
C ARG A 609 13.53 -2.91 4.87
N LEU A 610 13.76 -4.21 4.66
CA LEU A 610 13.13 -4.97 3.60
C LEU A 610 11.61 -5.11 3.83
N VAL A 611 11.17 -5.33 5.06
CA VAL A 611 9.73 -5.35 5.43
C VAL A 611 9.07 -3.99 5.25
N ALA A 612 9.79 -2.89 5.52
CA ALA A 612 9.27 -1.54 5.26
C ALA A 612 9.14 -1.23 3.76
N GLU A 613 9.98 -1.85 2.93
CA GLU A 613 9.94 -1.76 1.47
C GLU A 613 8.80 -2.61 0.90
N ASP A 614 8.66 -3.85 1.40
CA ASP A 614 7.64 -4.80 0.96
C ASP A 614 6.68 -5.21 2.09
N PRO A 615 5.50 -4.57 2.17
CA PRO A 615 4.41 -4.99 3.05
C PRO A 615 3.87 -6.41 2.88
N SER A 616 4.28 -7.19 1.88
CA SER A 616 3.94 -8.62 1.81
C SER A 616 4.93 -9.52 2.56
N LEU A 617 6.06 -8.95 3.02
CA LEU A 617 7.04 -9.64 3.85
C LEU A 617 6.64 -9.53 5.33
N ARG A 618 6.67 -10.66 6.05
CA ARG A 618 6.49 -10.69 7.51
C ARG A 618 7.71 -11.31 8.16
N MET A 619 8.10 -10.74 9.28
CA MET A 619 9.16 -11.27 10.12
C MET A 619 8.58 -11.58 11.50
N SER A 620 8.85 -12.78 11.99
CA SER A 620 8.52 -13.19 13.36
C SER A 620 9.70 -13.92 13.96
N VAL A 621 9.78 -13.97 15.28
CA VAL A 621 10.75 -14.82 15.98
C VAL A 621 9.95 -15.95 16.62
N ASN A 622 10.29 -17.20 16.29
CA ASN A 622 9.65 -18.35 16.90
C ASN A 622 9.99 -18.37 18.39
N ALA A 623 8.98 -18.37 19.26
CA ALA A 623 9.15 -18.28 20.70
C ALA A 623 9.83 -19.51 21.32
N GLU A 624 9.73 -20.68 20.68
CA GLU A 624 10.28 -21.94 21.18
C GLU A 624 11.69 -22.19 20.65
N SER A 625 11.89 -22.06 19.32
CA SER A 625 13.21 -22.32 18.71
C SER A 625 14.14 -21.11 18.73
N GLY A 626 13.61 -19.90 18.95
CA GLY A 626 14.36 -18.64 18.86
C GLY A 626 14.75 -18.25 17.42
N GLN A 627 14.31 -19.04 16.42
CA GLN A 627 14.64 -18.78 15.01
C GLN A 627 13.91 -17.56 14.49
N THR A 628 14.57 -16.78 13.62
CA THR A 628 13.89 -15.73 12.86
C THR A 628 13.20 -16.36 11.67
N ILE A 629 11.87 -16.29 11.66
CA ILE A 629 11.02 -16.80 10.58
C ILE A 629 10.67 -15.64 9.65
N LEU A 630 11.03 -15.79 8.39
CA LEU A 630 10.70 -14.87 7.32
C LEU A 630 9.57 -15.48 6.49
N LYS A 631 8.45 -14.77 6.39
CA LYS A 631 7.29 -15.18 5.58
C LYS A 631 7.15 -14.28 4.37
N GLY A 632 6.88 -14.86 3.22
CA GLY A 632 6.74 -14.18 1.94
C GLY A 632 5.74 -14.87 1.03
N MET A 633 5.55 -14.31 -0.16
CA MET A 633 4.56 -14.79 -1.13
C MET A 633 4.92 -16.14 -1.75
N ASP A 634 6.21 -16.39 -2.01
CA ASP A 634 6.68 -17.65 -2.57
C ASP A 634 8.19 -17.84 -2.34
N GLU A 635 8.74 -18.99 -2.72
CA GLU A 635 10.15 -19.35 -2.59
C GLU A 635 11.06 -18.40 -3.38
N LEU A 636 10.73 -18.08 -4.64
CA LEU A 636 11.51 -17.14 -5.44
C LEU A 636 11.54 -15.73 -4.81
N HIS A 637 10.40 -15.30 -4.24
CA HIS A 637 10.33 -14.03 -3.53
C HIS A 637 11.30 -14.05 -2.33
N LEU A 638 11.23 -15.07 -1.48
CA LEU A 638 12.10 -15.21 -0.32
C LEU A 638 13.59 -15.36 -0.70
N GLU A 639 13.89 -16.07 -1.77
CA GLU A 639 15.25 -16.22 -2.32
C GLU A 639 15.84 -14.85 -2.69
N ILE A 640 15.06 -14.02 -3.39
CA ILE A 640 15.47 -12.67 -3.78
C ILE A 640 15.65 -11.78 -2.55
N ILE A 641 14.77 -11.87 -1.54
CA ILE A 641 14.92 -11.09 -0.30
C ILE A 641 16.20 -11.48 0.45
N VAL A 642 16.54 -12.78 0.52
CA VAL A 642 17.78 -13.26 1.14
C VAL A 642 19.01 -12.81 0.34
N ASP A 643 18.98 -12.89 -0.99
CA ASP A 643 20.09 -12.42 -1.83
C ASP A 643 20.28 -10.90 -1.72
N ARG A 644 19.18 -10.11 -1.73
CA ARG A 644 19.23 -8.66 -1.48
C ARG A 644 19.83 -8.36 -0.12
N MET A 645 19.43 -9.09 0.93
CA MET A 645 20.03 -8.97 2.25
C MET A 645 21.55 -9.20 2.22
N LYS A 646 22.01 -10.22 1.48
CA LYS A 646 23.43 -10.52 1.31
C LYS A 646 24.18 -9.42 0.54
N ARG A 647 23.66 -8.96 -0.60
CA ARG A 647 24.35 -8.00 -1.50
C ARG A 647 24.22 -6.54 -1.05
N GLU A 648 23.08 -6.14 -0.50
CA GLU A 648 22.81 -4.74 -0.11
C GLU A 648 23.29 -4.43 1.31
N PHE A 649 23.16 -5.39 2.23
CA PHE A 649 23.45 -5.19 3.66
C PHE A 649 24.69 -5.95 4.15
N ASN A 650 25.35 -6.74 3.28
CA ASN A 650 26.50 -7.57 3.63
C ASN A 650 26.22 -8.50 4.82
N VAL A 651 25.01 -9.07 4.88
CA VAL A 651 24.61 -10.03 5.91
C VAL A 651 24.54 -11.42 5.29
N GLU A 652 25.47 -12.29 5.66
CA GLU A 652 25.38 -13.70 5.29
C GLU A 652 24.48 -14.44 6.27
N ALA A 653 23.43 -15.06 5.73
CA ALA A 653 22.54 -15.93 6.48
C ALA A 653 22.46 -17.32 5.84
N ASN A 654 22.21 -18.31 6.70
CA ASN A 654 21.77 -19.64 6.30
C ASN A 654 20.25 -19.64 6.20
N VAL A 655 19.73 -20.30 5.17
CA VAL A 655 18.31 -20.48 4.95
C VAL A 655 17.98 -21.95 5.13
N GLY A 656 16.90 -22.24 5.84
CA GLY A 656 16.41 -23.61 6.05
C GLY A 656 14.91 -23.64 6.30
N ALA A 657 14.36 -24.86 6.37
CA ALA A 657 12.97 -25.03 6.78
C ALA A 657 12.80 -24.61 8.26
N PRO A 658 11.68 -23.96 8.62
CA PRO A 658 11.32 -23.73 10.01
C PRO A 658 11.34 -25.02 10.83
N GLN A 659 11.86 -24.96 12.05
CA GLN A 659 11.76 -26.10 12.95
C GLN A 659 10.31 -26.33 13.35
N VAL A 660 9.88 -27.59 13.26
CA VAL A 660 8.56 -28.02 13.69
C VAL A 660 8.61 -28.25 15.20
N ALA A 661 7.66 -27.64 15.91
CA ALA A 661 7.47 -27.86 17.34
C ALA A 661 6.84 -29.24 17.60
N TYR A 662 7.69 -30.27 17.69
CA TYR A 662 7.26 -31.59 18.14
C TYR A 662 6.96 -31.56 19.64
N ARG A 663 6.00 -32.39 20.05
CA ARG A 663 5.67 -32.60 21.47
C ARG A 663 5.84 -34.06 21.83
N GLU A 664 5.79 -34.35 23.11
CA GLU A 664 5.78 -35.72 23.59
C GLU A 664 4.47 -36.01 24.33
N THR A 665 4.04 -37.26 24.36
CA THR A 665 2.98 -37.72 25.24
C THR A 665 3.25 -39.15 25.72
N ILE A 666 2.50 -39.61 26.71
CA ILE A 666 2.55 -40.99 27.21
C ILE A 666 1.41 -41.81 26.64
N THR A 667 1.54 -43.14 26.63
CA THR A 667 0.48 -44.03 26.08
C THR A 667 -0.09 -45.00 27.10
N LYS A 668 0.57 -45.18 28.24
CA LYS A 668 0.17 -46.12 29.29
C LYS A 668 0.06 -45.42 30.62
N SER A 669 -0.95 -45.77 31.40
CA SER A 669 -1.05 -45.35 32.79
C SER A 669 -0.03 -46.10 33.66
N VAL A 670 0.70 -45.40 34.50
CA VAL A 670 1.71 -45.98 35.40
C VAL A 670 1.66 -45.33 36.78
N GLU A 671 1.88 -46.14 37.81
CA GLU A 671 2.02 -45.66 39.19
C GLU A 671 3.50 -45.72 39.59
N ILE A 672 4.02 -44.61 40.12
CA ILE A 672 5.41 -44.47 40.55
C ILE A 672 5.43 -44.13 42.03
N ASP A 673 6.18 -44.92 42.80
CA ASP A 673 6.49 -44.65 44.21
C ASP A 673 7.98 -44.29 44.31
N TYR A 674 8.27 -43.01 44.56
CA TYR A 674 9.64 -42.47 44.55
C TYR A 674 9.98 -41.79 45.88
N ILE A 675 11.21 -42.04 46.36
CA ILE A 675 11.74 -41.50 47.63
C ILE A 675 13.02 -40.73 47.34
N HIS A 676 13.04 -39.45 47.74
CA HIS A 676 14.24 -38.62 47.74
C HIS A 676 14.76 -38.50 49.17
N LYS A 677 15.94 -39.09 49.43
CA LYS A 677 16.62 -39.01 50.74
C LYS A 677 18.09 -38.66 50.53
N LYS A 678 18.52 -37.48 50.99
CA LYS A 678 19.92 -37.03 50.87
C LYS A 678 20.40 -36.41 52.18
N GLN A 679 21.55 -36.89 52.64
CA GLN A 679 22.20 -36.41 53.86
C GLN A 679 23.68 -36.17 53.53
N SER A 680 24.00 -34.94 53.09
CA SER A 680 25.36 -34.54 52.71
C SER A 680 25.72 -33.25 53.44
N GLY A 681 26.29 -33.35 54.64
CA GLY A 681 26.98 -32.28 55.38
C GLY A 681 26.20 -31.00 55.75
N GLY A 682 24.98 -30.78 55.24
CA GLY A 682 24.10 -29.66 55.52
C GLY A 682 22.69 -30.11 55.96
N ALA A 683 21.68 -29.23 55.83
CA ALA A 683 20.29 -29.57 56.16
C ALA A 683 19.83 -30.82 55.39
N GLY A 684 19.26 -31.81 56.10
CA GLY A 684 18.79 -33.05 55.51
C GLY A 684 17.63 -32.81 54.55
N GLN A 685 17.53 -33.66 53.52
CA GLN A 685 16.40 -33.65 52.58
C GLN A 685 15.71 -35.01 52.58
N PHE A 686 14.42 -35.00 52.88
CA PHE A 686 13.54 -36.17 52.79
C PHE A 686 12.21 -35.77 52.14
N ALA A 687 11.76 -36.55 51.16
CA ALA A 687 10.40 -36.50 50.64
C ALA A 687 10.07 -37.83 49.95
N LYS A 688 8.83 -38.29 50.07
CA LYS A 688 8.30 -39.46 49.36
C LYS A 688 6.97 -39.10 48.70
N VAL A 689 6.79 -39.48 47.44
CA VAL A 689 5.52 -39.31 46.71
C VAL A 689 5.16 -40.58 45.95
N LYS A 690 3.87 -40.86 45.89
CA LYS A 690 3.26 -41.86 45.03
C LYS A 690 2.33 -41.17 44.03
N ILE A 691 2.70 -41.19 42.75
CA ILE A 691 2.00 -40.47 41.69
C ILE A 691 1.56 -41.47 40.61
N LYS A 692 0.28 -41.38 40.22
CA LYS A 692 -0.25 -42.07 39.05
C LYS A 692 -0.23 -41.12 37.86
N PHE A 693 0.50 -41.49 36.81
CA PHE A 693 0.51 -40.80 35.53
C PHE A 693 -0.42 -41.53 34.57
N GLU A 694 -1.28 -40.80 33.85
CA GLU A 694 -2.19 -41.37 32.86
C GLU A 694 -2.32 -40.46 31.62
N PRO A 695 -2.40 -41.04 30.41
CA PRO A 695 -2.60 -40.26 29.19
C PRO A 695 -3.98 -39.61 29.16
N LEU A 696 -4.07 -38.45 28.53
CA LEU A 696 -5.34 -37.75 28.25
C LEU A 696 -5.63 -37.73 26.75
N GLU A 697 -6.83 -37.28 26.40
CA GLU A 697 -7.18 -37.04 25.00
C GLU A 697 -6.33 -35.89 24.42
N PRO A 698 -6.00 -35.92 23.11
CA PRO A 698 -5.22 -34.86 22.48
C PRO A 698 -5.81 -33.46 22.71
N GLY A 699 -4.97 -32.51 23.11
CA GLY A 699 -5.38 -31.13 23.42
C GLY A 699 -5.91 -30.91 24.84
N SER A 700 -5.84 -31.92 25.71
CA SER A 700 -6.20 -31.79 27.13
C SER A 700 -5.11 -31.13 27.98
N GLY A 701 -3.87 -31.07 27.48
CA GLY A 701 -2.74 -30.45 28.18
C GLY A 701 -2.27 -31.24 29.41
N PHE A 702 -1.63 -30.55 30.35
CA PHE A 702 -1.19 -31.13 31.63
C PHE A 702 -2.25 -30.89 32.70
N GLN A 703 -2.61 -31.94 33.43
CA GLN A 703 -3.54 -31.86 34.56
C GLN A 703 -2.91 -32.43 35.84
N PHE A 704 -3.02 -31.71 36.94
CA PHE A 704 -2.60 -32.18 38.26
C PHE A 704 -3.81 -32.34 39.18
N GLU A 705 -3.89 -33.48 39.88
CA GLU A 705 -4.93 -33.75 40.88
C GLU A 705 -4.30 -34.32 42.16
N SER A 706 -4.67 -33.80 43.33
CA SER A 706 -4.24 -34.34 44.61
C SER A 706 -5.37 -35.11 45.30
N LYS A 707 -5.15 -36.39 45.60
CA LYS A 707 -6.07 -37.28 46.33
C LYS A 707 -5.54 -37.71 47.69
N ILE A 708 -4.63 -36.91 48.28
CA ILE A 708 -4.02 -37.24 49.58
C ILE A 708 -5.07 -37.28 50.69
N VAL A 709 -5.03 -38.36 51.47
CA VAL A 709 -5.90 -38.60 52.62
C VAL A 709 -5.07 -38.60 53.90
N GLY A 710 -5.59 -38.05 55.01
CA GLY A 710 -5.00 -38.21 56.34
C GLY A 710 -3.74 -37.40 56.64
N GLY A 711 -3.35 -36.44 55.79
CA GLY A 711 -2.20 -35.57 56.06
C GLY A 711 -0.81 -36.18 55.82
N ALA A 712 -0.75 -37.27 55.03
CA ALA A 712 0.50 -37.96 54.66
C ALA A 712 1.54 -37.04 53.97
N ILE A 713 1.06 -35.96 53.33
CA ILE A 713 1.86 -34.79 52.96
C ILE A 713 1.08 -33.54 53.42
N PRO A 714 1.70 -32.62 54.19
CA PRO A 714 1.11 -31.33 54.52
C PRO A 714 0.68 -30.56 53.26
N LYS A 715 -0.47 -29.90 53.31
CA LYS A 715 -1.03 -29.15 52.16
C LYS A 715 -0.07 -28.10 51.60
N GLU A 716 0.79 -27.55 52.46
CA GLU A 716 1.80 -26.54 52.12
C GLU A 716 2.89 -27.06 51.16
N TYR A 717 3.11 -28.38 51.10
CA TYR A 717 4.13 -28.98 50.23
C TYR A 717 3.58 -29.55 48.92
N ILE A 718 2.26 -29.64 48.76
CA ILE A 718 1.61 -30.11 47.53
C ILE A 718 1.96 -29.20 46.33
N PRO A 719 1.96 -27.85 46.44
CA PRO A 719 2.41 -26.99 45.34
C PRO A 719 3.85 -27.25 44.91
N GLY A 720 4.72 -27.72 45.82
CA GLY A 720 6.09 -28.12 45.48
C GLY A 720 6.14 -29.34 44.54
N VAL A 721 5.22 -30.28 44.71
CA VAL A 721 5.08 -31.45 43.82
C VAL A 721 4.59 -31.03 42.43
N GLU A 722 3.56 -30.19 42.38
CA GLU A 722 2.99 -29.65 41.14
C GLU A 722 4.02 -28.84 40.36
N ASN A 723 4.68 -27.87 41.01
CA ASN A 723 5.77 -27.07 40.41
C ASN A 723 6.91 -27.96 39.91
N GLY A 724 7.23 -29.04 40.62
CA GLY A 724 8.26 -30.00 40.21
C GLY A 724 7.91 -30.71 38.90
N LEU A 725 6.63 -31.06 38.71
CA LEU A 725 6.11 -31.65 37.48
C LEU A 725 6.00 -30.63 36.34
N GLU A 726 5.51 -29.41 36.62
CA GLU A 726 5.42 -28.33 35.64
C GLU A 726 6.78 -27.93 35.07
N LEU A 727 7.83 -27.92 35.90
CA LEU A 727 9.17 -27.58 35.43
C LEU A 727 9.82 -28.69 34.62
N ILE A 728 9.58 -29.96 34.96
CA ILE A 728 10.23 -31.08 34.28
C ILE A 728 9.50 -31.52 33.01
N LYS A 729 8.19 -31.28 32.89
CA LYS A 729 7.43 -31.64 31.67
C LYS A 729 7.95 -30.91 30.44
N GLU A 730 8.46 -29.69 30.59
CA GLU A 730 9.07 -28.91 29.49
C GLU A 730 10.31 -29.58 28.90
N GLY A 731 11.03 -30.36 29.71
CA GLY A 731 12.24 -31.07 29.31
C GLY A 731 12.00 -32.46 28.73
N GLY A 732 10.74 -32.88 28.54
CA GLY A 732 10.39 -34.15 27.88
C GLY A 732 10.99 -35.41 28.48
N ILE A 733 10.88 -36.50 27.72
CA ILE A 733 11.39 -37.84 28.04
C ILE A 733 12.31 -38.35 26.93
N ILE A 734 11.92 -38.21 25.66
CA ILE A 734 12.59 -38.80 24.49
C ILE A 734 13.68 -37.87 23.97
N SER A 735 13.30 -36.66 23.57
CA SER A 735 14.15 -35.73 22.81
C SER A 735 14.29 -34.37 23.49
N GLY A 736 13.81 -34.24 24.73
CA GLY A 736 13.90 -32.97 25.45
C GLY A 736 12.75 -32.01 25.16
N LEU A 737 11.66 -32.50 24.55
CA LEU A 737 10.54 -31.68 24.06
C LEU A 737 9.36 -31.70 25.05
N PRO A 738 8.56 -30.62 25.13
CA PRO A 738 7.50 -30.55 26.13
C PRO A 738 6.50 -31.71 26.07
N LEU A 739 6.29 -32.35 27.21
CA LEU A 739 5.33 -33.43 27.41
C LEU A 739 3.92 -32.86 27.67
N ILE A 740 2.95 -33.26 26.86
CA ILE A 740 1.56 -32.79 26.91
C ILE A 740 0.56 -33.97 26.95
N ASP A 741 -0.70 -33.63 27.17
CA ASP A 741 -1.84 -34.57 27.18
C ASP A 741 -1.66 -35.72 28.17
N PHE A 742 -1.37 -35.37 29.43
CA PHE A 742 -1.28 -36.33 30.52
C PHE A 742 -1.74 -35.73 31.85
N LYS A 743 -2.25 -36.61 32.71
CA LYS A 743 -2.68 -36.30 34.07
C LYS A 743 -1.75 -36.93 35.09
N ALA A 744 -1.37 -36.17 36.11
CA ALA A 744 -0.64 -36.63 37.27
C ALA A 744 -1.54 -36.57 38.51
N THR A 745 -1.86 -37.73 39.07
CA THR A 745 -2.66 -37.85 40.30
C THR A 745 -1.77 -38.20 41.47
N LEU A 746 -1.63 -37.31 42.45
CA LEU A 746 -0.89 -37.55 43.68
C LEU A 746 -1.76 -38.38 44.65
N LEU A 747 -1.38 -39.65 44.86
CA LEU A 747 -2.16 -40.62 45.62
C LEU A 747 -1.76 -40.64 47.10
N ASP A 748 -0.46 -40.63 47.38
CA ASP A 748 0.08 -40.82 48.73
C ASP A 748 1.51 -40.24 48.84
N GLY A 749 2.07 -40.19 50.05
CA GLY A 749 3.45 -39.76 50.27
C GLY A 749 3.90 -39.88 51.71
N ALA A 750 5.11 -39.41 52.00
CA ALA A 750 5.61 -39.31 53.36
C ALA A 750 6.56 -38.11 53.52
N PHE A 751 6.56 -37.55 54.72
CA PHE A 751 7.42 -36.44 55.12
C PHE A 751 8.08 -36.72 56.48
N HIS A 752 9.13 -35.97 56.79
CA HIS A 752 9.89 -35.96 58.03
C HIS A 752 9.92 -34.52 58.57
N GLU A 753 9.61 -34.33 59.86
CA GLU A 753 9.35 -32.99 60.43
C GLU A 753 10.54 -32.01 60.31
N VAL A 754 11.78 -32.51 60.31
CA VAL A 754 12.99 -31.67 60.34
C VAL A 754 13.70 -31.57 58.99
N ASP A 755 13.57 -32.61 58.16
CA ASP A 755 14.35 -32.76 56.91
C ASP A 755 13.51 -32.49 55.64
N CYS A 756 12.29 -31.95 55.79
CA CYS A 756 11.41 -31.62 54.67
C CYS A 756 11.50 -30.15 54.28
N SER A 757 11.44 -29.91 52.98
CA SER A 757 11.33 -28.57 52.41
C SER A 757 10.49 -28.63 51.13
N PRO A 758 9.89 -27.51 50.69
CA PRO A 758 9.21 -27.45 49.40
C PRO A 758 10.10 -27.91 48.24
N LEU A 759 11.39 -27.55 48.29
CA LEU A 759 12.41 -27.99 47.32
C LEU A 759 12.60 -29.52 47.31
N ALA A 760 12.51 -30.20 48.46
CA ALA A 760 12.60 -31.66 48.52
C ALA A 760 11.41 -32.32 47.81
N PHE A 761 10.21 -31.74 47.93
CA PHE A 761 9.01 -32.20 47.21
C PHE A 761 9.03 -31.88 45.71
N GLU A 762 9.71 -30.81 45.31
CA GLU A 762 9.99 -30.53 43.89
C GLU A 762 10.95 -31.56 43.31
N LEU A 763 12.03 -31.88 44.03
CA LEU A 763 13.04 -32.86 43.59
C LEU A 763 12.49 -34.29 43.53
N VAL A 764 11.65 -34.70 44.49
CA VAL A 764 11.04 -36.04 44.50
C VAL A 764 10.05 -36.18 43.34
N ALA A 765 9.28 -35.14 43.00
CA ALA A 765 8.38 -35.12 41.85
C ALA A 765 9.16 -35.25 40.53
N LYS A 766 10.27 -34.52 40.39
CA LYS A 766 11.21 -34.66 39.26
C LYS A 766 11.78 -36.07 39.15
N GLY A 767 12.10 -36.71 40.28
CA GLY A 767 12.54 -38.09 40.33
C GLY A 767 11.47 -39.08 39.89
N ALA A 768 10.24 -38.91 40.37
CA ALA A 768 9.09 -39.73 39.98
C ALA A 768 8.80 -39.63 38.47
N PHE A 769 8.86 -38.42 37.91
CA PHE A 769 8.69 -38.19 36.47
C PHE A 769 9.77 -38.90 35.64
N LYS A 770 11.04 -38.87 36.08
CA LYS A 770 12.13 -39.60 35.41
C LYS A 770 11.97 -41.11 35.47
N GLU A 771 11.38 -41.64 36.53
CA GLU A 771 11.11 -43.08 36.61
C GLU A 771 9.93 -43.50 35.73
N MET A 772 8.94 -42.61 35.57
CA MET A 772 7.79 -42.79 34.68
C MET A 772 8.22 -42.97 33.21
N ALA A 773 9.26 -42.24 32.77
CA ALA A 773 9.79 -42.25 31.41
C ALA A 773 9.93 -43.65 30.78
N ASN A 774 10.49 -44.60 31.52
CA ASN A 774 10.76 -45.95 31.00
C ASN A 774 9.52 -46.87 30.99
N LYS A 775 8.47 -46.51 31.73
CA LYS A 775 7.30 -47.37 31.98
C LYS A 775 6.05 -46.90 31.21
N ALA A 776 5.92 -45.61 30.94
CA ALA A 776 4.70 -45.00 30.38
C ALA A 776 4.57 -45.10 28.85
N GLY A 777 5.59 -45.61 28.16
CA GLY A 777 5.60 -45.77 26.70
C GLY A 777 5.45 -44.43 25.98
N PRO A 778 6.44 -43.52 26.09
CA PRO A 778 6.36 -42.19 25.50
C PRO A 778 6.33 -42.26 23.96
N LYS A 779 5.63 -41.31 23.33
CA LYS A 779 5.57 -41.12 21.88
C LYS A 779 5.76 -39.65 21.52
N MET A 780 6.33 -39.39 20.35
CA MET A 780 6.34 -38.05 19.77
C MET A 780 5.03 -37.74 19.06
N LEU A 781 4.60 -36.50 19.18
CA LEU A 781 3.48 -35.89 18.49
C LEU A 781 4.01 -34.88 17.48
N GLU A 782 3.47 -34.91 16.27
CA GLU A 782 3.71 -33.92 15.22
C GLU A 782 2.49 -33.01 15.08
N PRO A 783 2.67 -31.72 14.76
CA PRO A 783 1.54 -30.82 14.53
C PRO A 783 0.85 -31.13 13.20
N ILE A 784 -0.47 -31.24 13.26
CA ILE A 784 -1.35 -31.43 12.11
C ILE A 784 -2.06 -30.11 11.82
N MET A 785 -1.98 -29.66 10.58
CA MET A 785 -2.62 -28.41 10.13
C MET A 785 -3.90 -28.72 9.38
N LYS A 786 -4.89 -27.83 9.50
CA LYS A 786 -6.03 -27.77 8.58
C LYS A 786 -5.59 -27.00 7.35
N VAL A 787 -5.78 -27.58 6.17
CA VAL A 787 -5.39 -27.01 4.88
C VAL A 787 -6.64 -26.87 4.03
N GLU A 788 -6.84 -25.69 3.47
CA GLU A 788 -7.91 -25.41 2.50
C GLU A 788 -7.27 -25.06 1.16
N ILE A 789 -7.66 -25.77 0.10
CA ILE A 789 -7.10 -25.60 -1.24
C ILE A 789 -8.21 -25.23 -2.20
N ILE A 790 -8.08 -24.09 -2.86
CA ILE A 790 -8.97 -23.65 -3.92
C ILE A 790 -8.34 -24.02 -5.25
N THR A 791 -9.00 -24.83 -6.06
CA THR A 791 -8.48 -25.29 -7.35
C THR A 791 -9.60 -25.40 -8.39
N PRO A 792 -9.32 -25.15 -9.69
CA PRO A 792 -10.25 -25.49 -10.75
C PRO A 792 -10.59 -26.98 -10.77
N GLU A 793 -11.81 -27.32 -11.21
CA GLU A 793 -12.32 -28.70 -11.26
C GLU A 793 -11.42 -29.63 -12.10
N GLU A 794 -10.80 -29.10 -13.15
CA GLU A 794 -9.86 -29.82 -14.03
C GLU A 794 -8.67 -30.45 -13.29
N TYR A 795 -8.16 -29.79 -12.24
CA TYR A 795 -6.95 -30.21 -11.52
C TYR A 795 -7.24 -30.90 -10.17
N MET A 796 -8.52 -31.04 -9.82
CA MET A 796 -8.96 -31.55 -8.52
C MET A 796 -8.38 -32.94 -8.21
N GLY A 797 -8.37 -33.85 -9.19
CA GLY A 797 -7.88 -35.21 -9.01
C GLY A 797 -6.40 -35.29 -8.65
N ASP A 798 -5.57 -34.49 -9.32
CA ASP A 798 -4.12 -34.44 -9.08
C ASP A 798 -3.81 -33.84 -7.69
N VAL A 799 -4.52 -32.77 -7.32
CA VAL A 799 -4.39 -32.13 -6.00
C VAL A 799 -4.77 -33.12 -4.87
N MET A 800 -5.86 -33.87 -5.02
CA MET A 800 -6.25 -34.89 -4.03
C MET A 800 -5.22 -36.02 -3.93
N GLY A 801 -4.65 -36.44 -5.06
CA GLY A 801 -3.59 -37.45 -5.10
C GLY A 801 -2.37 -37.00 -4.29
N ASP A 802 -1.94 -35.76 -4.47
CA ASP A 802 -0.77 -35.21 -3.76
C ASP A 802 -1.01 -35.07 -2.25
N ILE A 803 -2.18 -34.57 -1.81
CA ILE A 803 -2.55 -34.48 -0.39
C ILE A 803 -2.44 -35.85 0.29
N ASN A 804 -3.00 -36.89 -0.34
CA ASN A 804 -2.94 -38.26 0.20
C ASN A 804 -1.49 -38.76 0.28
N SER A 805 -0.65 -38.46 -0.73
CA SER A 805 0.77 -38.81 -0.72
C SER A 805 1.54 -38.15 0.45
N ARG A 806 1.08 -36.98 0.90
CA ARG A 806 1.64 -36.22 2.03
C ARG A 806 1.10 -36.63 3.39
N ARG A 807 0.48 -37.81 3.51
CA ARG A 807 -0.20 -38.29 4.74
C ARG A 807 -1.35 -37.37 5.16
N GLY A 808 -1.92 -36.64 4.20
CA GLY A 808 -3.09 -35.79 4.42
C GLY A 808 -4.39 -36.57 4.31
N ASN A 809 -5.37 -36.21 5.13
CA ASN A 809 -6.73 -36.75 5.07
C ASN A 809 -7.68 -35.67 4.57
N VAL A 810 -8.33 -35.90 3.43
CA VAL A 810 -9.36 -34.98 2.90
C VAL A 810 -10.63 -35.13 3.73
N ALA A 811 -11.14 -34.01 4.25
CA ALA A 811 -12.32 -33.95 5.11
C ALA A 811 -13.58 -33.61 4.32
N ASP A 812 -13.54 -32.54 3.52
CA ASP A 812 -14.70 -32.02 2.81
C ASP A 812 -14.33 -31.39 1.47
N MET A 813 -15.32 -31.25 0.59
CA MET A 813 -15.19 -30.62 -0.71
C MET A 813 -16.43 -29.78 -1.02
N LEU A 814 -16.21 -28.48 -1.26
CA LEU A 814 -17.27 -27.50 -1.52
C LEU A 814 -17.16 -26.93 -2.94
N ASP A 815 -18.31 -26.58 -3.51
CA ASP A 815 -18.41 -25.93 -4.81
C ASP A 815 -18.64 -24.43 -4.64
N LEU A 816 -17.70 -23.62 -5.13
CA LEU A 816 -17.77 -22.15 -5.09
C LEU A 816 -18.51 -21.55 -6.29
N GLY A 817 -18.86 -22.35 -7.30
CA GLY A 817 -19.27 -21.84 -8.62
C GLY A 817 -18.09 -21.30 -9.44
N ASN A 818 -18.34 -20.87 -10.69
CA ASN A 818 -17.30 -20.41 -11.63
C ASN A 818 -16.14 -21.42 -11.84
N ASN A 819 -16.45 -22.71 -11.91
CA ASN A 819 -15.50 -23.80 -12.22
C ASN A 819 -14.35 -23.95 -11.20
N SER A 820 -14.56 -23.54 -9.93
CA SER A 820 -13.60 -23.64 -8.83
C SER A 820 -14.16 -24.46 -7.66
N LYS A 821 -13.32 -25.27 -7.01
CA LYS A 821 -13.66 -26.13 -5.87
C LYS A 821 -12.75 -25.81 -4.68
N ILE A 822 -13.29 -25.96 -3.47
CA ILE A 822 -12.50 -25.94 -2.22
C ILE A 822 -12.31 -27.39 -1.76
N ILE A 823 -11.07 -27.75 -1.40
CA ILE A 823 -10.71 -29.02 -0.78
C ILE A 823 -10.20 -28.73 0.62
N THR A 824 -10.88 -29.25 1.64
CA THR A 824 -10.43 -29.15 3.03
C THR A 824 -9.75 -30.46 3.44
N ALA A 825 -8.53 -30.39 3.98
CA ALA A 825 -7.77 -31.55 4.41
C ALA A 825 -7.00 -31.29 5.72
N SER A 826 -6.65 -32.35 6.44
CA SER A 826 -5.72 -32.30 7.58
C SER A 826 -4.38 -32.91 7.19
N VAL A 827 -3.28 -32.15 7.28
CA VAL A 827 -1.95 -32.56 6.79
C VAL A 827 -0.87 -32.24 7.85
N PRO A 828 0.10 -33.13 8.11
CA PRO A 828 1.23 -32.81 8.99
C PRO A 828 2.03 -31.60 8.49
N LEU A 829 2.30 -30.63 9.38
CA LEU A 829 3.02 -29.39 9.03
C LEU A 829 4.38 -29.68 8.36
N ALA A 830 5.08 -30.72 8.82
CA ALA A 830 6.37 -31.15 8.28
C ALA A 830 6.32 -31.49 6.77
N ASN A 831 5.17 -31.94 6.26
CA ASN A 831 5.01 -32.30 4.84
C ASN A 831 4.43 -31.14 4.00
N MET A 832 4.15 -29.98 4.61
CA MET A 832 3.58 -28.81 3.94
C MET A 832 4.65 -27.79 3.50
N PHE A 833 5.89 -27.91 3.96
CA PHE A 833 6.97 -27.03 3.53
C PHE A 833 7.19 -27.12 2.01
N GLY A 834 7.16 -25.98 1.34
CA GLY A 834 7.31 -25.89 -0.12
C GLY A 834 6.13 -26.44 -0.93
N TYR A 835 4.96 -26.67 -0.31
CA TYR A 835 3.79 -27.24 -0.99
C TYR A 835 3.31 -26.37 -2.18
N ILE A 836 3.42 -25.05 -2.08
CA ILE A 836 2.99 -24.11 -3.12
C ILE A 836 3.56 -24.43 -4.51
N ASN A 837 4.84 -24.84 -4.60
CA ASN A 837 5.49 -25.13 -5.87
C ASN A 837 4.86 -26.32 -6.58
N VAL A 838 4.61 -27.39 -5.81
CA VAL A 838 3.99 -28.60 -6.33
C VAL A 838 2.55 -28.30 -6.71
N LEU A 839 1.81 -27.59 -5.85
CA LEU A 839 0.43 -27.18 -6.12
C LEU A 839 0.31 -26.31 -7.38
N ARG A 840 1.19 -25.33 -7.57
CA ARG A 840 1.22 -24.49 -8.77
C ARG A 840 1.59 -25.29 -10.01
N SER A 841 2.56 -26.20 -9.91
CA SER A 841 2.94 -27.05 -11.05
C SER A 841 1.78 -27.93 -11.51
N MET A 842 1.00 -28.49 -10.58
CA MET A 842 -0.15 -29.35 -10.90
C MET A 842 -1.34 -28.53 -11.43
N SER A 843 -1.57 -27.34 -10.88
CA SER A 843 -2.73 -26.49 -11.23
C SER A 843 -2.45 -25.44 -12.31
N GLN A 844 -1.27 -25.49 -12.95
CA GLN A 844 -0.77 -24.45 -13.86
C GLN A 844 -0.82 -23.03 -13.24
N GLY A 845 -0.58 -22.94 -11.93
CA GLY A 845 -0.59 -21.69 -11.17
C GLY A 845 -1.98 -21.15 -10.79
N ARG A 846 -3.05 -21.92 -11.02
CA ARG A 846 -4.44 -21.50 -10.73
C ARG A 846 -4.94 -21.86 -9.35
N ALA A 847 -4.27 -22.77 -8.63
CA ALA A 847 -4.69 -23.15 -7.29
C ALA A 847 -4.01 -22.30 -6.20
N GLN A 848 -4.72 -22.11 -5.10
CA GLN A 848 -4.27 -21.41 -3.91
C GLN A 848 -4.54 -22.29 -2.69
N TYR A 849 -3.80 -22.09 -1.60
CA TYR A 849 -4.09 -22.77 -0.34
C TYR A 849 -3.88 -21.87 0.87
N THR A 850 -4.56 -22.21 1.95
CA THR A 850 -4.41 -21.59 3.26
C THR A 850 -4.16 -22.68 4.29
N VAL A 851 -3.28 -22.40 5.25
CA VAL A 851 -2.95 -23.30 6.35
C VAL A 851 -3.43 -22.64 7.64
N VAL A 852 -4.26 -23.36 8.38
CA VAL A 852 -4.79 -22.92 9.67
C VAL A 852 -4.41 -23.96 10.71
N GLU A 853 -4.04 -23.52 11.90
CA GLU A 853 -3.81 -24.43 13.01
C GLU A 853 -5.11 -25.17 13.32
N ALA A 854 -5.04 -26.50 13.46
CA ALA A 854 -6.20 -27.30 13.80
C ALA A 854 -6.52 -27.05 15.29
N PHE A 855 -7.28 -25.99 15.60
CA PHE A 855 -7.79 -25.81 16.95
C PHE A 855 -8.67 -27.01 17.29
N GLY A 856 -8.28 -27.77 18.31
CA GLY A 856 -9.02 -28.96 18.76
C GLY A 856 -10.40 -28.62 19.35
N LYS A 857 -10.70 -27.34 19.58
CA LYS A 857 -11.97 -26.86 20.15
C LYS A 857 -12.58 -25.75 19.27
N PRO A 858 -13.92 -25.66 19.17
CA PRO A 858 -14.58 -24.60 18.43
C PRO A 858 -14.14 -23.22 18.93
N HIS A 859 -13.79 -22.35 17.98
CA HIS A 859 -13.30 -21.00 18.27
C HIS A 859 -14.45 -20.00 18.31
N VAL A 860 -14.51 -19.18 19.36
CA VAL A 860 -15.55 -18.15 19.54
C VAL A 860 -14.89 -16.83 19.89
N ASN A 861 -15.22 -15.78 19.14
CA ASN A 861 -14.81 -14.41 19.42
C ASN A 861 -15.85 -13.78 20.36
N VAL A 862 -15.41 -13.37 21.55
CA VAL A 862 -16.29 -12.75 22.56
C VAL A 862 -15.76 -11.37 22.90
N GLY A 863 -16.63 -10.44 23.31
CA GLY A 863 -16.12 -9.22 23.94
C GLY A 863 -17.03 -8.60 24.98
N THR A 864 -16.43 -7.86 25.92
CA THR A 864 -17.13 -7.18 27.01
C THR A 864 -17.59 -5.79 26.60
N ILE A 865 -18.90 -5.55 26.62
CA ILE A 865 -19.54 -4.27 26.28
C ILE A 865 -20.30 -3.72 27.49
N GLY A 866 -20.51 -2.41 27.54
CA GLY A 866 -21.18 -1.75 28.68
C GLY A 866 -20.59 -0.39 29.03
N HIS A 867 -21.22 0.29 29.99
CA HIS A 867 -20.82 1.63 30.42
C HIS A 867 -19.40 1.66 31.01
N VAL A 868 -18.79 2.85 31.01
CA VAL A 868 -17.57 3.12 31.78
C VAL A 868 -17.84 2.82 33.27
N ASP A 869 -16.84 2.33 34.00
CA ASP A 869 -16.94 2.01 35.44
C ASP A 869 -17.90 0.88 35.85
N HIS A 870 -18.52 0.17 34.90
CA HIS A 870 -19.26 -1.06 35.19
C HIS A 870 -18.35 -2.29 35.39
N GLY A 871 -17.03 -2.13 35.26
CA GLY A 871 -16.03 -3.16 35.59
C GLY A 871 -15.76 -4.19 34.50
N LYS A 872 -15.83 -3.80 33.22
CA LYS A 872 -15.54 -4.64 32.05
C LYS A 872 -14.12 -5.19 32.05
N THR A 873 -13.13 -4.30 32.14
CA THR A 873 -11.71 -4.68 32.19
C THR A 873 -11.40 -5.54 33.40
N THR A 874 -12.04 -5.28 34.54
CA THR A 874 -11.94 -6.11 35.76
C THR A 874 -12.47 -7.51 35.52
N LEU A 875 -13.60 -7.64 34.81
CA LEU A 875 -14.17 -8.94 34.43
C LEU A 875 -13.27 -9.69 33.44
N THR A 876 -12.74 -9.02 32.42
CA THR A 876 -11.78 -9.60 31.47
C THR A 876 -10.52 -10.11 32.20
N ALA A 877 -10.00 -9.34 33.16
CA ALA A 877 -8.86 -9.76 33.98
C ALA A 877 -9.19 -10.97 34.86
N ALA A 878 -10.39 -11.01 35.46
CA ALA A 878 -10.84 -12.15 36.27
C ALA A 878 -10.99 -13.42 35.44
N ILE A 879 -11.61 -13.35 34.25
CA ILE A 879 -11.73 -14.49 33.32
C ILE A 879 -10.35 -14.98 32.91
N LYS A 880 -9.45 -14.07 32.54
CA LYS A 880 -8.07 -14.43 32.16
C LYS A 880 -7.32 -15.13 33.28
N LYS A 881 -7.49 -14.68 34.52
CA LYS A 881 -6.85 -15.29 35.70
C LYS A 881 -7.28 -16.75 35.91
N HIS A 882 -8.54 -17.08 35.63
CA HIS A 882 -9.09 -18.41 35.87
C HIS A 882 -9.01 -19.36 34.66
N TYR A 883 -8.95 -18.83 33.43
CA TYR A 883 -9.08 -19.61 32.19
C TYR A 883 -7.94 -19.41 31.17
N GLY A 884 -6.97 -18.53 31.44
CA GLY A 884 -5.84 -18.22 30.54
C GLY A 884 -4.50 -18.02 31.26
N ASN A 885 -3.45 -17.67 30.52
CA ASN A 885 -2.12 -17.41 31.11
C ASN A 885 -2.11 -16.04 31.80
N PHE A 886 -1.95 -16.03 33.13
CA PHE A 886 -2.06 -14.83 33.97
C PHE A 886 -0.98 -13.78 33.69
N VAL A 887 -1.40 -12.51 33.55
CA VAL A 887 -0.57 -11.32 33.52
C VAL A 887 -1.19 -10.32 34.48
N ALA A 888 -0.39 -9.70 35.36
CA ALA A 888 -0.87 -8.82 36.41
C ALA A 888 -1.59 -7.56 35.86
N TYR A 889 -2.56 -7.04 36.62
CA TYR A 889 -3.46 -5.92 36.26
C TYR A 889 -2.72 -4.67 35.75
N ASP A 890 -1.50 -4.47 36.25
CA ASP A 890 -0.61 -3.37 35.91
C ASP A 890 0.10 -3.52 34.56
N GLN A 891 0.11 -4.71 33.94
CA GLN A 891 0.73 -4.97 32.64
C GLN A 891 -0.25 -4.98 31.45
N ILE A 892 -1.56 -4.91 31.71
CA ILE A 892 -2.61 -4.79 30.68
C ILE A 892 -2.72 -3.32 30.21
N ASP A 893 -2.63 -2.35 31.14
CA ASP A 893 -2.49 -0.91 30.84
C ASP A 893 -1.04 -0.57 30.49
N LYS A 894 -0.70 -0.55 29.20
CA LYS A 894 0.68 -0.32 28.73
C LYS A 894 1.06 1.16 28.61
N ALA A 895 0.14 2.12 28.80
CA ALA A 895 0.47 3.55 28.69
C ALA A 895 0.39 4.32 30.04
N PRO A 896 1.43 5.10 30.42
CA PRO A 896 1.41 5.97 31.62
C PRO A 896 0.30 7.03 31.66
N GLU A 897 -0.32 7.34 30.52
CA GLU A 897 -1.46 8.27 30.39
C GLU A 897 -2.80 7.62 30.75
N GLU A 898 -2.93 6.29 30.64
CA GLU A 898 -4.17 5.53 30.92
C GLU A 898 -4.42 5.40 32.42
N ARG A 899 -3.40 5.05 33.21
CA ARG A 899 -3.46 5.01 34.68
C ARG A 899 -3.84 6.35 35.32
N LYS A 900 -3.63 7.46 34.62
CA LYS A 900 -4.02 8.81 35.07
C LYS A 900 -5.45 9.20 34.69
N ARG A 901 -6.08 8.50 33.73
CA ARG A 901 -7.39 8.82 33.17
C ARG A 901 -8.47 7.76 33.41
N GLY A 902 -8.10 6.52 33.76
CA GLY A 902 -9.05 5.43 34.04
C GLY A 902 -9.77 4.87 32.81
N ILE A 903 -9.18 5.01 31.60
CA ILE A 903 -9.82 4.63 30.33
C ILE A 903 -8.85 3.75 29.51
N THR A 904 -9.33 2.61 29.02
CA THR A 904 -8.63 1.66 28.13
C THR A 904 -8.55 2.20 26.69
N VAL A 905 -7.35 2.30 26.09
CA VAL A 905 -7.16 2.91 24.75
C VAL A 905 -6.70 1.93 23.64
N PRO A 906 -5.88 0.88 23.87
CA PRO A 906 -5.74 -0.22 22.90
C PRO A 906 -6.54 -1.46 23.31
N THR A 907 -7.19 -2.09 22.33
CA THR A 907 -7.85 -3.39 22.51
C THR A 907 -6.81 -4.47 22.78
N ALA A 908 -6.72 -4.90 24.05
CA ALA A 908 -5.99 -6.10 24.40
C ALA A 908 -6.81 -7.31 23.92
N HIS A 909 -6.31 -8.00 22.90
CA HIS A 909 -6.79 -9.35 22.59
C HIS A 909 -6.29 -10.28 23.70
N VAL A 910 -7.22 -10.98 24.33
CA VAL A 910 -6.94 -11.94 25.40
C VAL A 910 -7.49 -13.28 24.99
N GLU A 911 -6.65 -14.30 25.02
CA GLU A 911 -7.05 -15.67 24.72
C GLU A 911 -7.16 -16.49 26.00
N TYR A 912 -8.20 -17.33 26.06
CA TYR A 912 -8.42 -18.29 27.13
C TYR A 912 -9.27 -19.46 26.61
N GLN A 913 -9.34 -20.55 27.38
CA GLN A 913 -10.06 -21.75 26.96
C GLN A 913 -10.88 -22.34 28.10
N THR A 914 -12.04 -22.88 27.77
CA THR A 914 -12.82 -23.76 28.66
C THR A 914 -12.56 -25.22 28.28
N GLU A 915 -13.19 -26.16 28.98
CA GLU A 915 -13.16 -27.57 28.57
C GLU A 915 -13.77 -27.77 27.17
N LYS A 916 -14.76 -26.96 26.78
CA LYS A 916 -15.53 -27.13 25.53
C LYS A 916 -15.06 -26.25 24.37
N ARG A 917 -14.50 -25.05 24.61
CA ARG A 917 -14.28 -24.04 23.56
C ARG A 917 -12.98 -23.24 23.74
N HIS A 918 -12.50 -22.68 22.64
CA HIS A 918 -11.43 -21.68 22.63
C HIS A 918 -12.03 -20.29 22.44
N TYR A 919 -11.60 -19.31 23.23
CA TYR A 919 -12.13 -17.96 23.20
C TYR A 919 -11.04 -16.94 22.87
N ALA A 920 -11.29 -16.11 21.84
CA ALA A 920 -10.59 -14.84 21.68
C ALA A 920 -11.48 -13.73 22.25
N HIS A 921 -11.03 -13.09 23.32
CA HIS A 921 -11.77 -12.06 24.04
C HIS A 921 -11.22 -10.69 23.74
N VAL A 922 -12.12 -9.74 23.46
CA VAL A 922 -11.76 -8.33 23.29
C VAL A 922 -12.52 -7.45 24.28
N ASP A 923 -11.79 -6.66 25.05
CA ASP A 923 -12.40 -5.67 25.95
C ASP A 923 -12.76 -4.39 25.18
N CYS A 924 -14.05 -4.11 25.02
CA CYS A 924 -14.48 -2.93 24.27
C CYS A 924 -14.43 -1.67 25.14
N PRO A 925 -13.85 -0.56 24.64
CA PRO A 925 -13.83 0.70 25.37
C PRO A 925 -15.26 1.20 25.60
N GLY A 926 -15.56 1.63 26.83
CA GLY A 926 -16.93 2.08 27.21
C GLY A 926 -17.23 3.53 26.91
N HIS A 927 -16.22 4.33 26.55
CA HIS A 927 -16.37 5.78 26.41
C HIS A 927 -16.80 6.15 24.98
N ALA A 928 -17.73 7.10 24.86
CA ALA A 928 -18.38 7.49 23.60
C ALA A 928 -17.40 7.91 22.49
N ASP A 929 -16.28 8.52 22.84
CA ASP A 929 -15.22 8.91 21.88
C ASP A 929 -14.54 7.71 21.17
N TYR A 930 -14.73 6.48 21.66
CA TYR A 930 -14.13 5.26 21.11
C TYR A 930 -15.15 4.33 20.43
N VAL A 931 -16.35 4.83 20.12
CA VAL A 931 -17.38 4.09 19.37
C VAL A 931 -16.83 3.53 18.05
N LYS A 932 -15.91 4.24 17.38
CA LYS A 932 -15.23 3.75 16.17
C LYS A 932 -14.40 2.49 16.42
N ASN A 933 -13.66 2.43 17.53
CA ASN A 933 -12.89 1.24 17.91
C ASN A 933 -13.84 0.11 18.32
N MET A 934 -14.93 0.44 19.00
CA MET A 934 -15.95 -0.52 19.39
C MET A 934 -16.65 -1.17 18.18
N ILE A 935 -16.96 -0.41 17.12
CA ILE A 935 -17.59 -0.94 15.89
C ILE A 935 -16.66 -1.92 15.17
N VAL A 936 -15.37 -1.56 15.03
CA VAL A 936 -14.37 -2.43 14.39
C VAL A 936 -14.22 -3.76 15.14
N VAL A 937 -14.30 -3.70 16.47
CA VAL A 937 -14.14 -4.86 17.34
C VAL A 937 -15.42 -5.70 17.40
N ALA A 938 -16.58 -5.06 17.55
CA ALA A 938 -17.86 -5.72 17.63
C ALA A 938 -18.27 -6.40 16.31
N ALA A 939 -17.79 -5.90 15.17
CA ALA A 939 -17.95 -6.56 13.86
C ALA A 939 -17.22 -7.92 13.77
N GLN A 940 -16.26 -8.18 14.67
CA GLN A 940 -15.53 -9.45 14.73
C GLN A 940 -16.05 -10.39 15.83
N MET A 941 -17.07 -9.98 16.61
CA MET A 941 -17.59 -10.75 17.74
C MET A 941 -18.68 -11.72 17.32
N ASP A 942 -18.53 -12.98 17.71
CA ASP A 942 -19.56 -14.01 17.61
C ASP A 942 -20.61 -13.82 18.73
N ALA A 943 -20.18 -13.36 19.91
CA ALA A 943 -21.03 -13.02 21.05
C ALA A 943 -20.49 -11.84 21.89
N ALA A 944 -21.36 -11.18 22.65
CA ALA A 944 -20.97 -10.12 23.57
C ALA A 944 -21.39 -10.41 25.02
N ILE A 945 -20.52 -10.03 25.97
CA ILE A 945 -20.82 -10.01 27.40
C ILE A 945 -21.23 -8.59 27.76
N LEU A 946 -22.51 -8.37 28.03
CA LEU A 946 -23.03 -7.07 28.47
C LEU A 946 -22.82 -6.92 29.98
N VAL A 947 -21.91 -6.03 30.37
CA VAL A 947 -21.59 -5.78 31.78
C VAL A 947 -22.40 -4.58 32.29
N VAL A 948 -23.25 -4.84 33.29
CA VAL A 948 -24.11 -3.84 33.91
C VAL A 948 -23.82 -3.79 35.41
N SER A 949 -23.70 -2.60 35.99
CA SER A 949 -23.54 -2.46 37.44
C SER A 949 -24.87 -2.74 38.14
N GLY A 950 -24.88 -3.64 39.13
CA GLY A 950 -26.06 -3.92 39.95
C GLY A 950 -26.50 -2.74 40.82
N VAL A 951 -25.64 -1.74 41.00
CA VAL A 951 -25.96 -0.49 41.73
C VAL A 951 -26.49 0.59 40.78
N ASP A 952 -25.88 0.70 39.60
CA ASP A 952 -26.13 1.83 38.69
C ASP A 952 -27.16 1.51 37.59
N GLY A 953 -27.42 0.22 37.36
CA GLY A 953 -28.35 -0.25 36.32
C GLY A 953 -27.92 0.09 34.89
N PRO A 954 -28.83 -0.06 33.90
CA PRO A 954 -28.55 0.23 32.51
C PRO A 954 -28.46 1.73 32.22
N MET A 955 -27.22 2.23 32.16
CA MET A 955 -26.91 3.61 31.77
C MET A 955 -27.19 3.93 30.28
N PRO A 956 -27.24 5.22 29.87
CA PRO A 956 -27.47 5.62 28.47
C PRO A 956 -26.54 4.93 27.46
N GLN A 957 -25.25 4.78 27.80
CA GLN A 957 -24.28 4.07 26.96
C GLN A 957 -24.62 2.59 26.81
N THR A 958 -25.23 1.94 27.80
CA THR A 958 -25.68 0.55 27.71
C THR A 958 -26.62 0.36 26.52
N ARG A 959 -27.50 1.33 26.26
CA ARG A 959 -28.42 1.33 25.11
C ARG A 959 -27.67 1.45 23.79
N GLU A 960 -26.67 2.32 23.73
CA GLU A 960 -25.82 2.50 22.55
C GLU A 960 -25.03 1.23 22.23
N HIS A 961 -24.48 0.55 23.25
CA HIS A 961 -23.73 -0.70 23.06
C HIS A 961 -24.62 -1.83 22.55
N ILE A 962 -25.85 -1.97 23.07
CA ILE A 962 -26.81 -2.98 22.58
C ILE A 962 -27.23 -2.69 21.14
N LEU A 963 -27.55 -1.42 20.84
CA LEU A 963 -27.92 -1.02 19.48
C LEU A 963 -26.77 -1.27 18.49
N LEU A 964 -25.54 -0.92 18.86
CA LEU A 964 -24.35 -1.12 18.03
C LEU A 964 -24.05 -2.61 17.85
N ALA A 965 -24.12 -3.41 18.91
CA ALA A 965 -23.98 -4.88 18.82
C ALA A 965 -25.02 -5.48 17.85
N LYS A 966 -26.26 -4.98 17.86
CA LYS A 966 -27.28 -5.42 16.91
C LYS A 966 -26.97 -4.99 15.48
N GLN A 967 -26.53 -3.75 15.28
CA GLN A 967 -26.26 -3.19 13.94
C GLN A 967 -25.06 -3.83 13.26
N VAL A 968 -24.03 -4.23 14.02
CA VAL A 968 -22.85 -4.94 13.48
C VAL A 968 -23.05 -6.45 13.38
N GLY A 969 -24.23 -6.96 13.74
CA GLY A 969 -24.60 -8.36 13.54
C GLY A 969 -24.13 -9.34 14.62
N VAL A 970 -23.85 -8.89 15.85
CA VAL A 970 -23.51 -9.79 16.96
C VAL A 970 -24.68 -10.74 17.22
N GLY A 971 -24.42 -12.05 17.10
CA GLY A 971 -25.47 -13.07 17.14
C GLY A 971 -26.04 -13.32 18.54
N TYR A 972 -25.20 -13.27 19.58
CA TYR A 972 -25.56 -13.65 20.95
C TYR A 972 -25.10 -12.61 21.99
N ILE A 973 -25.91 -12.40 23.02
CA ILE A 973 -25.55 -11.59 24.20
C ILE A 973 -25.75 -12.41 25.46
N VAL A 974 -24.78 -12.34 26.38
CA VAL A 974 -24.88 -12.83 27.76
C VAL A 974 -24.70 -11.63 28.69
N VAL A 975 -25.54 -11.50 29.73
CA VAL A 975 -25.47 -10.38 30.67
C VAL A 975 -24.71 -10.77 31.92
N TYR A 976 -23.80 -9.90 32.35
CA TYR A 976 -23.13 -10.01 33.64
C TYR A 976 -23.46 -8.79 34.50
N ILE A 977 -24.27 -8.99 35.55
CA ILE A 977 -24.57 -7.97 36.56
C ILE A 977 -23.42 -7.95 37.56
N ASN A 978 -22.56 -6.95 37.43
CA ASN A 978 -21.35 -6.76 38.21
C ASN A 978 -21.62 -5.93 39.48
N LYS A 979 -20.67 -5.93 40.43
CA LYS A 979 -20.77 -5.23 41.73
C LYS A 979 -21.96 -5.70 42.59
N ALA A 980 -22.40 -6.95 42.43
CA ALA A 980 -23.47 -7.52 43.23
C ALA A 980 -23.12 -7.64 44.73
N ASP A 981 -21.85 -7.49 45.09
CA ASP A 981 -21.40 -7.49 46.48
C ASP A 981 -21.76 -6.21 47.26
N VAL A 982 -22.11 -5.14 46.54
CA VAL A 982 -22.48 -3.83 47.12
C VAL A 982 -23.91 -3.39 46.77
N ALA A 983 -24.66 -4.21 46.03
CA ALA A 983 -26.07 -4.00 45.70
C ALA A 983 -26.97 -4.96 46.51
N ASP A 984 -28.15 -4.51 46.89
CA ASP A 984 -29.19 -5.34 47.52
C ASP A 984 -30.00 -6.14 46.49
N ALA A 985 -30.62 -7.23 46.94
CA ALA A 985 -31.29 -8.20 46.05
C ALA A 985 -32.43 -7.58 45.24
N ASP A 986 -33.25 -6.72 45.87
CA ASP A 986 -34.36 -6.03 45.19
C ASP A 986 -33.85 -5.11 44.06
N MET A 987 -32.67 -4.53 44.23
CA MET A 987 -32.03 -3.65 43.23
C MET A 987 -31.46 -4.47 42.07
N ILE A 988 -30.85 -5.63 42.35
CA ILE A 988 -30.36 -6.56 41.33
C ILE A 988 -31.53 -7.07 40.47
N ASP A 989 -32.63 -7.47 41.09
CA ASP A 989 -33.83 -7.93 40.38
C ASP A 989 -34.42 -6.83 39.48
N LEU A 990 -34.45 -5.59 39.98
CA LEU A 990 -34.88 -4.44 39.19
C LEU A 990 -33.95 -4.19 37.99
N VAL A 991 -32.63 -4.22 38.20
CA VAL A 991 -31.64 -4.04 37.12
C VAL A 991 -31.75 -5.16 36.08
N GLU A 992 -31.96 -6.40 36.51
CA GLU A 992 -32.20 -7.52 35.61
C GLU A 992 -33.45 -7.28 34.74
N MET A 993 -34.58 -6.90 35.37
CA MET A 993 -35.81 -6.58 34.65
C MET A 993 -35.60 -5.48 33.61
N GLU A 994 -34.94 -4.39 33.98
CA GLU A 994 -34.67 -3.26 33.06
C GLU A 994 -33.75 -3.66 31.90
N VAL A 995 -32.73 -4.48 32.15
CA VAL A 995 -31.83 -4.96 31.10
C VAL A 995 -32.55 -5.89 30.13
N ARG A 996 -33.42 -6.79 30.63
CA ARG A 996 -34.23 -7.68 29.79
C ARG A 996 -35.20 -6.89 28.90
N GLU A 997 -35.90 -5.90 29.46
CA GLU A 997 -36.77 -5.01 28.69
C GLU A 997 -35.97 -4.26 27.59
N LEU A 998 -34.77 -3.79 27.95
CA LEU A 998 -33.89 -3.08 27.03
C LEU A 998 -33.42 -3.99 25.87
N LEU A 999 -33.00 -5.22 26.17
CA LEU A 999 -32.59 -6.20 25.16
C LEU A 999 -33.74 -6.53 24.19
N SER A 1000 -34.94 -6.78 24.72
CA SER A 1000 -36.16 -7.02 23.93
C SER A 1000 -36.49 -5.84 23.02
N LYS A 1001 -36.37 -4.62 23.52
CA LYS A 1001 -36.62 -3.39 22.75
C LYS A 1001 -35.68 -3.23 21.54
N TYR A 1002 -34.44 -3.71 21.65
CA TYR A 1002 -33.43 -3.60 20.59
C TYR A 1002 -33.26 -4.90 19.78
N GLY A 1003 -34.20 -5.85 19.89
CA GLY A 1003 -34.28 -7.01 19.01
C GLY A 1003 -33.38 -8.19 19.41
N PHE A 1004 -32.96 -8.28 20.68
CA PHE A 1004 -32.45 -9.51 21.28
C PHE A 1004 -33.58 -10.21 22.07
N PRO A 1005 -33.56 -11.54 22.23
CA PRO A 1005 -34.58 -12.24 22.99
C PRO A 1005 -34.37 -12.04 24.50
N GLY A 1006 -34.77 -10.89 25.04
CA GLY A 1006 -34.46 -10.48 26.42
C GLY A 1006 -34.88 -11.48 27.51
N ASP A 1007 -35.96 -12.23 27.28
CA ASP A 1007 -36.43 -13.27 28.20
C ASP A 1007 -35.60 -14.56 28.15
N GLU A 1008 -34.91 -14.83 27.05
CA GLU A 1008 -34.10 -16.04 26.83
C GLU A 1008 -32.60 -15.80 27.07
N VAL A 1009 -32.16 -14.54 27.12
CA VAL A 1009 -30.77 -14.16 27.37
C VAL A 1009 -30.34 -14.61 28.77
N PRO A 1010 -29.21 -15.33 28.90
CA PRO A 1010 -28.65 -15.68 30.20
C PRO A 1010 -28.16 -14.44 30.96
N VAL A 1011 -28.50 -14.37 32.23
CA VAL A 1011 -28.04 -13.32 33.16
C VAL A 1011 -27.26 -13.99 34.28
N VAL A 1012 -26.06 -13.49 34.55
CA VAL A 1012 -25.20 -13.96 35.65
C VAL A 1012 -24.91 -12.80 36.58
N VAL A 1013 -25.11 -13.02 37.88
CA VAL A 1013 -24.89 -12.01 38.92
C VAL A 1013 -23.58 -12.31 39.65
N GLY A 1014 -22.72 -11.31 39.81
CA GLY A 1014 -21.41 -11.50 40.40
C GLY A 1014 -20.64 -10.22 40.72
N SER A 1015 -19.40 -10.39 41.15
CA SER A 1015 -18.44 -9.32 41.42
C SER A 1015 -17.09 -9.69 40.81
N ALA A 1016 -16.75 -9.01 39.71
CA ALA A 1016 -15.50 -9.22 39.01
C ALA A 1016 -14.28 -8.95 39.91
N LEU A 1017 -14.40 -8.01 40.86
CA LEU A 1017 -13.35 -7.70 41.83
C LEU A 1017 -13.11 -8.89 42.77
N LYS A 1018 -14.17 -9.45 43.36
CA LYS A 1018 -14.07 -10.64 44.21
C LYS A 1018 -13.58 -11.87 43.45
N ALA A 1019 -14.00 -12.03 42.20
CA ALA A 1019 -13.49 -13.10 41.33
C ALA A 1019 -11.98 -12.94 41.06
N LEU A 1020 -11.47 -11.71 40.91
CA LEU A 1020 -10.05 -11.42 40.77
C LEU A 1020 -9.26 -11.70 42.06
N GLU A 1021 -9.91 -11.59 43.22
CA GLU A 1021 -9.34 -11.89 44.55
C GLU A 1021 -9.42 -13.38 44.93
N ASP A 1022 -9.87 -14.26 44.03
CA ASP A 1022 -10.12 -15.69 44.26
C ASP A 1022 -11.12 -15.99 45.39
N ASP A 1023 -12.05 -15.06 45.63
CA ASP A 1023 -13.08 -15.25 46.65
C ASP A 1023 -14.01 -16.42 46.29
N SER A 1024 -14.30 -17.26 47.28
CA SER A 1024 -15.08 -18.50 47.12
C SER A 1024 -16.59 -18.33 47.29
N SER A 1025 -17.06 -17.10 47.56
CA SER A 1025 -18.49 -16.79 47.65
C SER A 1025 -19.20 -16.96 46.31
N GLU A 1026 -20.52 -16.96 46.36
CA GLU A 1026 -21.36 -17.07 45.16
C GLU A 1026 -21.13 -15.93 44.15
N TYR A 1027 -20.69 -14.76 44.63
CA TYR A 1027 -20.38 -13.59 43.81
C TYR A 1027 -18.91 -13.53 43.35
N GLY A 1028 -18.02 -14.39 43.85
CA GLY A 1028 -16.59 -14.44 43.51
C GLY A 1028 -16.30 -15.34 42.31
N LYS A 1029 -15.33 -16.25 42.43
CA LYS A 1029 -14.91 -17.17 41.33
C LYS A 1029 -16.07 -17.98 40.73
N LYS A 1030 -17.04 -18.40 41.56
CA LYS A 1030 -18.21 -19.14 41.10
C LYS A 1030 -19.05 -18.37 40.07
N SER A 1031 -19.07 -17.03 40.15
CA SER A 1031 -19.81 -16.21 39.20
C SER A 1031 -19.15 -16.17 37.82
N THR A 1032 -17.82 -16.15 37.75
CA THR A 1032 -17.07 -16.28 36.48
C THR A 1032 -17.20 -17.68 35.88
N ASP A 1033 -17.25 -18.72 36.72
CA ASP A 1033 -17.47 -20.09 36.24
C ASP A 1033 -18.87 -20.25 35.65
N LYS A 1034 -19.90 -19.75 36.33
CA LYS A 1034 -21.29 -19.70 35.81
C LYS A 1034 -21.38 -18.91 34.50
N LEU A 1035 -20.65 -17.79 34.38
CA LEU A 1035 -20.60 -16.99 33.15
C LEU A 1035 -20.01 -17.79 31.98
N MET A 1036 -18.90 -18.49 32.21
CA MET A 1036 -18.27 -19.31 31.17
C MET A 1036 -19.13 -20.52 30.77
N GLU A 1037 -19.79 -21.17 31.73
CA GLU A 1037 -20.75 -22.25 31.46
C GLU A 1037 -21.91 -21.75 30.60
N LYS A 1038 -22.46 -20.56 30.90
CA LYS A 1038 -23.55 -19.97 30.09
C LYS A 1038 -23.09 -19.55 28.70
N LEU A 1039 -21.85 -19.09 28.54
CA LEU A 1039 -21.28 -18.83 27.21
C LEU A 1039 -21.15 -20.13 26.40
N ASP A 1040 -20.68 -21.22 27.02
CA ASP A 1040 -20.54 -22.52 26.36
C ASP A 1040 -21.89 -23.16 25.97
N GLU A 1041 -22.96 -22.91 26.74
CA GLU A 1041 -24.31 -23.44 26.49
C GLU A 1041 -25.13 -22.59 25.52
N TYR A 1042 -25.14 -21.26 25.69
CA TYR A 1042 -26.08 -20.37 25.02
C TYR A 1042 -25.58 -19.85 23.69
N VAL A 1043 -24.29 -19.55 23.58
CA VAL A 1043 -23.71 -19.06 22.33
C VAL A 1043 -23.62 -20.25 21.38
N ALA A 1044 -24.31 -20.23 20.24
CA ALA A 1044 -24.10 -21.29 19.25
C ALA A 1044 -22.65 -21.24 18.76
N VAL A 1045 -22.10 -22.39 18.37
CA VAL A 1045 -20.86 -22.38 17.61
C VAL A 1045 -21.15 -21.58 16.34
N PRO A 1046 -20.49 -20.43 16.13
CA PRO A 1046 -20.77 -19.60 14.98
C PRO A 1046 -20.56 -20.45 13.73
N PRO A 1047 -21.53 -20.51 12.80
CA PRO A 1047 -21.27 -21.00 11.46
C PRO A 1047 -20.30 -19.99 10.86
N ARG A 1048 -19.00 -20.19 11.09
CA ARG A 1048 -18.00 -19.48 10.31
C ARG A 1048 -18.19 -20.03 8.91
N PRO A 1049 -18.57 -19.20 7.93
CA PRO A 1049 -18.47 -19.63 6.56
C PRO A 1049 -17.05 -20.16 6.39
N VAL A 1050 -16.97 -21.43 6.07
CA VAL A 1050 -15.95 -21.89 5.15
C VAL A 1050 -16.40 -21.57 3.71
N ASP A 1051 -17.37 -20.65 3.56
CA ASP A 1051 -18.23 -20.43 2.39
C ASP A 1051 -17.80 -19.23 1.54
#